data_AF-A0A8H4SWN2-F1
#
_entry.id   AF-A0A8H4SWN2-F1
#
_cell.length_a   1.000
_cell.length_b   1.000
_cell.length_c   1.000
_cell.angle_alpha   90.00
_cell.angle_beta   90.00
_cell.angle_gamma   90.00
#
_symmetry.space_group_name_H-M   'P 1'
#
loop_
_entity.id
_entity.type
_entity.pdbx_description
1 polymer ?
#
loop_
_entity_poly.entity_id
_entity_poly.type
_entity_poly.pdbx_seq_one_letter_code
_entity_poly.pdbx_strand_id
1 'polypeptide(L)'
;MYIYEGRLDWKGYGDNETFIIILPSGPVRAGDTAYFFSQWTKGPNTGIKKENWFKKAVVQKVSKTVDRDDTFVAEEAYYSWDITTSEDYNKLNVTMLSPRHPKAYMNFKRIWQSQDEQCTGSTRIWSGKINWAQYASNEMAIFIVPEGFGQGKPVLSLWQWTHDDSGTPKAPSFRAEHQTIESGPDKQGVKFSYTSYYNITCVWDEKTEKLAVHMKGPEGGQDLGEFKLEVRIEGHSHDWDLPVPDSSPLQKAELGVRLPQPQPSLPRILMPLPFPNTLIETLRYTIAFADQAGYLAKYAQDRWTALDADLHTRCEQLNITKNENSELKGELKSLADEIAVQKATAEDLKNRLAEAQAQAAEAQATIAAKETELKKNSNASREHDLTDHKTIDGLEARIQYEQASKAELQKKFNEQSDRIVEVEARQKLDAEKVISLTTRLAVVEARLEVEQKDGERLRTENKQMNEKIPELEKEIKELQRQLAQALEDVQSQEELVKLKSATIQEQADEIIQHEKKVREKTIALDKLQTAFSKEQQELKKHLKETNGCSNGSQEPKLRLWCNLRSEMSNHENVFFDLNGAGGRSPAVHAISDGSNKWNLNQIWGIYTVPNSNNRVIVKNSGNGYVLWSAGHGQNVRCDKDHSTSDLAAQWDLNTSIDSINDNTQVRFCNAGDKTYLDLSGGNKANGTPFLTYNGHGGPNQAFKLVKHQGLSF
;
A
#
# COMPACT_ATOMS: atom_id res chain seq x y z
N MET A 1 -13.08 17.09 20.51
CA MET A 1 -13.98 17.33 19.36
C MET A 1 -14.26 18.82 19.22
N TYR A 2 -14.57 19.30 18.02
CA TYR A 2 -14.97 20.69 17.75
C TYR A 2 -16.40 20.79 17.25
N ILE A 3 -17.15 21.78 17.74
CA ILE A 3 -18.55 22.01 17.36
C ILE A 3 -18.70 23.41 16.81
N TYR A 4 -19.33 23.50 15.65
CA TYR A 4 -19.51 24.72 14.88
C TYR A 4 -20.98 25.00 14.66
N GLU A 5 -21.34 26.28 14.77
CA GLU A 5 -22.68 26.79 14.50
C GLU A 5 -22.64 27.70 13.27
N GLY A 6 -23.56 27.46 12.34
CA GLY A 6 -23.79 28.27 11.15
C GLY A 6 -25.27 28.22 10.76
N ARG A 7 -25.55 28.65 9.53
CA ARG A 7 -26.92 28.76 9.00
C ARG A 7 -27.02 28.00 7.68
N LEU A 8 -28.00 27.12 7.57
CA LEU A 8 -28.36 26.42 6.35
C LEU A 8 -29.18 27.35 5.46
N ASP A 9 -28.56 27.83 4.39
CA ASP A 9 -29.21 28.56 3.31
C ASP A 9 -29.12 27.74 2.01
N TRP A 10 -30.14 26.93 1.76
CA TRP A 10 -30.22 26.02 0.62
C TRP A 10 -31.51 26.30 -0.16
N LYS A 11 -31.38 27.10 -1.22
CA LYS A 11 -32.48 27.65 -2.01
C LYS A 11 -33.63 26.66 -2.25
N GLY A 12 -34.81 27.00 -1.75
CA GLY A 12 -36.06 26.26 -1.94
C GLY A 12 -36.38 25.22 -0.85
N TYR A 13 -35.43 24.89 0.03
CA TYR A 13 -35.60 23.83 1.02
C TYR A 13 -35.10 24.18 2.43
N GLY A 14 -33.94 24.83 2.54
CA GLY A 14 -33.40 25.37 3.80
C GLY A 14 -33.34 26.89 3.71
N ASP A 15 -34.01 27.57 4.63
CA ASP A 15 -34.06 29.03 4.68
C ASP A 15 -33.59 29.48 6.07
N ASN A 16 -32.31 29.81 6.17
CA ASN A 16 -31.69 30.31 7.39
C ASN A 16 -31.98 29.42 8.62
N GLU A 17 -31.87 28.11 8.49
CA GLU A 17 -32.07 27.15 9.60
C GLU A 17 -30.75 26.94 10.35
N THR A 18 -30.77 26.72 11.66
CA THR A 18 -29.56 26.40 12.43
C THR A 18 -28.88 25.16 11.89
N PHE A 19 -27.60 25.28 11.59
CA PHE A 19 -26.77 24.20 11.06
C PHE A 19 -25.57 23.99 11.97
N ILE A 20 -25.46 22.79 12.53
CA ILE A 20 -24.36 22.36 13.38
C ILE A 20 -23.45 21.40 12.61
N ILE A 21 -22.14 21.68 12.66
CA ILE A 21 -21.10 20.78 12.15
C ILE A 21 -20.25 20.35 13.34
N ILE A 22 -20.02 19.05 13.45
CA ILE A 22 -19.17 18.45 14.48
C ILE A 22 -18.00 17.76 13.80
N LEU A 23 -16.79 18.17 14.18
CA LEU A 23 -15.53 17.62 13.70
C LEU A 23 -14.76 16.95 14.86
N PRO A 24 -13.80 16.07 14.55
CA PRO A 24 -12.86 15.53 15.54
C PRO A 24 -12.12 16.62 16.32
N SER A 25 -11.42 16.22 17.39
CA SER A 25 -10.52 17.15 18.08
C SER A 25 -9.27 17.38 17.24
N GLY A 26 -8.85 18.64 17.10
CA GLY A 26 -7.62 18.99 16.39
C GLY A 26 -7.76 19.03 14.86
N PRO A 27 -6.63 19.03 14.14
CA PRO A 27 -6.61 19.07 12.69
C PRO A 27 -7.28 17.83 12.09
N VAL A 28 -8.21 18.08 11.18
CA VAL A 28 -8.96 17.03 10.47
C VAL A 28 -8.01 16.25 9.56
N ARG A 29 -8.18 14.93 9.49
CA ARG A 29 -7.42 14.00 8.64
C ARG A 29 -8.33 13.30 7.63
N ALA A 30 -7.72 12.77 6.56
CA ALA A 30 -8.43 11.88 5.65
C ALA A 30 -8.86 10.61 6.39
N GLY A 31 -10.11 10.17 6.19
CA GLY A 31 -10.74 9.08 6.92
C GLY A 31 -11.54 9.51 8.14
N ASP A 32 -11.37 10.75 8.62
CA ASP A 32 -12.16 11.27 9.73
C ASP A 32 -13.64 11.38 9.37
N THR A 33 -14.49 11.28 10.37
CA THR A 33 -15.93 11.50 10.21
C THR A 33 -16.32 12.91 10.62
N ALA A 34 -17.02 13.61 9.72
CA ALA A 34 -17.74 14.84 10.02
C ALA A 34 -19.24 14.56 10.18
N TYR A 35 -19.88 15.20 11.16
CA TYR A 35 -21.30 15.07 11.43
C TYR A 35 -22.01 16.41 11.18
N PHE A 36 -23.12 16.34 10.45
CA PHE A 36 -23.88 17.49 9.99
C PHE A 36 -25.31 17.37 10.51
N PHE A 37 -25.76 18.38 11.27
CA PHE A 37 -27.10 18.43 11.83
C PHE A 37 -27.78 19.73 11.45
N SER A 38 -28.94 19.65 10.81
CA SER A 38 -29.82 20.79 10.60
C SER A 38 -31.26 20.34 10.48
N GLN A 39 -32.11 21.24 10.04
CA GLN A 39 -33.51 21.02 9.76
C GLN A 39 -33.83 21.63 8.42
N TRP A 40 -34.66 20.96 7.62
CA TRP A 40 -35.21 21.56 6.43
C TRP A 40 -36.37 22.47 6.80
N THR A 41 -36.41 23.69 6.27
CA THR A 41 -37.63 24.50 6.28
C THR A 41 -38.75 23.77 5.55
N LYS A 42 -38.42 23.16 4.41
CA LYS A 42 -39.26 22.27 3.61
C LYS A 42 -38.42 21.13 3.03
N GLY A 43 -38.75 19.89 3.38
CA GLY A 43 -38.00 18.70 2.98
C GLY A 43 -37.90 18.56 1.44
N PRO A 44 -36.70 18.30 0.88
CA PRO A 44 -36.47 18.36 -0.56
C PRO A 44 -37.21 17.32 -1.40
N ASN A 45 -37.47 16.15 -0.83
CA ASN A 45 -38.17 15.04 -1.50
C ASN A 45 -39.53 14.72 -0.87
N THR A 46 -39.77 15.17 0.35
CA THR A 46 -40.95 14.83 1.16
C THR A 46 -41.97 15.97 1.19
N GLY A 47 -41.51 17.22 1.00
CA GLY A 47 -42.32 18.41 1.24
C GLY A 47 -42.68 18.64 2.72
N ILE A 48 -42.20 17.79 3.62
CA ILE A 48 -42.48 17.88 5.06
C ILE A 48 -41.81 19.14 5.59
N LYS A 49 -42.59 19.99 6.26
CA LYS A 49 -42.03 21.19 6.89
C LYS A 49 -41.21 20.78 8.11
N LYS A 50 -40.12 21.49 8.36
CA LYS A 50 -39.37 21.36 9.60
C LYS A 50 -38.85 19.93 9.83
N GLU A 51 -38.44 19.21 8.80
CA GLU A 51 -37.89 17.85 8.89
C GLU A 51 -36.45 17.87 9.44
N ASN A 52 -36.13 17.08 10.48
CA ASN A 52 -34.75 16.96 10.96
C ASN A 52 -33.87 16.31 9.89
N TRP A 53 -32.65 16.81 9.73
CA TRP A 53 -31.71 16.33 8.74
C TRP A 53 -30.35 16.11 9.40
N PHE A 54 -29.94 14.85 9.39
CA PHE A 54 -28.65 14.41 9.90
C PHE A 54 -27.88 13.69 8.79
N LYS A 55 -26.59 14.02 8.66
CA LYS A 55 -25.67 13.35 7.74
C LYS A 55 -24.35 13.06 8.44
N LYS A 56 -23.83 11.86 8.17
CA LYS A 56 -22.46 11.44 8.46
C LYS A 56 -21.69 11.43 7.15
N ALA A 57 -20.58 12.14 7.08
CA ALA A 57 -19.74 12.20 5.89
C ALA A 57 -18.29 11.87 6.25
N VAL A 58 -17.59 11.21 5.33
CA VAL A 58 -16.18 10.85 5.51
C VAL A 58 -15.33 11.90 4.82
N VAL A 59 -14.29 12.35 5.51
CA VAL A 59 -13.31 13.28 4.96
C VAL A 59 -12.41 12.52 3.99
N GLN A 60 -12.41 12.91 2.72
CA GLN A 60 -11.67 12.18 1.67
C GLN A 60 -10.20 12.61 1.60
N LYS A 61 -9.97 13.92 1.51
CA LYS A 61 -8.64 14.51 1.33
C LYS A 61 -8.56 15.82 2.08
N VAL A 62 -7.42 16.05 2.70
CA VAL A 62 -7.06 17.29 3.38
C VAL A 62 -5.87 17.90 2.65
N SER A 63 -5.91 19.21 2.44
CA SER A 63 -4.85 20.00 1.82
C SER A 63 -4.76 21.35 2.50
N LYS A 64 -3.70 22.12 2.23
CA LYS A 64 -3.51 23.44 2.80
C LYS A 64 -3.69 24.54 1.75
N THR A 65 -4.30 25.65 2.13
CA THR A 65 -4.34 26.87 1.34
C THR A 65 -2.98 27.58 1.36
N VAL A 66 -2.81 28.65 0.58
CA VAL A 66 -1.60 29.49 0.58
C VAL A 66 -1.36 30.10 1.96
N ASP A 67 -2.45 30.43 2.68
CA ASP A 67 -2.43 30.99 4.04
C ASP A 67 -2.27 29.92 5.13
N ARG A 68 -1.99 28.66 4.75
CA ARG A 68 -1.81 27.48 5.62
C ARG A 68 -3.07 26.97 6.33
N ASP A 69 -4.24 27.52 6.00
CA ASP A 69 -5.52 26.99 6.44
C ASP A 69 -5.78 25.60 5.84
N ASP A 70 -6.51 24.76 6.57
CA ASP A 70 -6.85 23.42 6.13
C ASP A 70 -8.11 23.45 5.28
N THR A 71 -8.04 22.84 4.10
CA THR A 71 -9.17 22.67 3.18
C THR A 71 -9.37 21.20 2.88
N PHE A 72 -10.60 20.74 3.06
CA PHE A 72 -10.95 19.33 2.95
C PHE A 72 -12.37 19.13 2.43
N VAL A 73 -12.59 17.97 1.81
CA VAL A 73 -13.90 17.57 1.29
C VAL A 73 -14.47 16.48 2.17
N ALA A 74 -15.63 16.75 2.75
CA ALA A 74 -16.44 15.76 3.45
C ALA A 74 -17.54 15.28 2.49
N GLU A 75 -17.62 13.98 2.21
CA GLU A 75 -18.52 13.44 1.19
C GLU A 75 -19.43 12.34 1.77
N GLU A 76 -20.69 12.37 1.36
CA GLU A 76 -21.65 11.28 1.56
C GLU A 76 -22.34 10.93 0.23
N ALA A 77 -23.33 10.05 0.26
CA ALA A 77 -23.91 9.48 -0.95
C ALA A 77 -24.59 10.51 -1.90
N TYR A 78 -25.08 11.64 -1.39
CA TYR A 78 -25.79 12.63 -2.21
C TYR A 78 -25.24 14.06 -2.09
N TYR A 79 -24.74 14.46 -0.93
CA TYR A 79 -24.15 15.78 -0.71
C TYR A 79 -22.64 15.68 -0.49
N SER A 80 -21.93 16.72 -0.88
CA SER A 80 -20.55 16.93 -0.48
C SER A 80 -20.39 18.35 0.09
N TRP A 81 -19.42 18.50 0.99
CA TRP A 81 -19.09 19.76 1.64
C TRP A 81 -17.61 20.04 1.44
N ASP A 82 -17.31 21.08 0.67
CA ASP A 82 -15.96 21.65 0.61
C ASP A 82 -15.81 22.60 1.80
N ILE A 83 -14.94 22.25 2.74
CA ILE A 83 -14.76 22.98 3.99
C ILE A 83 -13.36 23.56 4.02
N THR A 84 -13.27 24.88 4.24
CA THR A 84 -12.01 25.57 4.47
C THR A 84 -12.02 26.19 5.85
N THR A 85 -11.03 25.85 6.67
CA THR A 85 -10.86 26.42 8.00
C THR A 85 -10.27 27.82 7.88
N SER A 86 -10.40 28.61 8.94
CA SER A 86 -9.68 29.89 9.07
C SER A 86 -9.59 30.24 10.56
N GLU A 87 -8.68 31.16 10.89
CA GLU A 87 -8.46 31.63 12.27
C GLU A 87 -8.20 30.47 13.25
N ASP A 88 -7.27 29.56 12.93
CA ASP A 88 -6.91 28.41 13.77
C ASP A 88 -8.11 27.52 14.15
N TYR A 89 -8.89 27.15 13.13
CA TYR A 89 -10.12 26.37 13.29
C TYR A 89 -11.22 27.09 14.10
N ASN A 90 -11.16 28.40 14.31
CA ASN A 90 -12.28 29.13 14.92
C ASN A 90 -13.45 29.35 13.95
N LYS A 91 -13.20 29.33 12.64
CA LYS A 91 -14.21 29.54 11.61
C LYS A 91 -14.12 28.49 10.50
N LEU A 92 -15.27 28.12 9.94
CA LEU A 92 -15.36 27.28 8.74
C LEU A 92 -16.11 28.04 7.65
N ASN A 93 -15.53 28.06 6.46
CA ASN A 93 -16.20 28.43 5.22
C ASN A 93 -16.59 27.13 4.51
N VAL A 94 -17.89 26.90 4.34
CA VAL A 94 -18.44 25.63 3.87
C VAL A 94 -19.21 25.85 2.58
N THR A 95 -18.86 25.10 1.54
CA THR A 95 -19.61 25.03 0.29
C THR A 95 -20.30 23.68 0.19
N MET A 96 -21.62 23.67 0.32
CA MET A 96 -22.43 22.47 0.12
C MET A 96 -22.75 22.29 -1.36
N LEU A 97 -22.63 21.06 -1.83
CA LEU A 97 -22.74 20.63 -3.21
C LEU A 97 -23.72 19.46 -3.30
N SER A 98 -24.43 19.35 -4.43
CA SER A 98 -25.23 18.17 -4.77
C SER A 98 -25.12 17.86 -6.27
N PRO A 99 -25.36 16.62 -6.71
CA PRO A 99 -25.29 16.24 -8.12
C PRO A 99 -26.28 16.97 -9.04
N ARG A 100 -27.39 17.52 -8.50
CA ARG A 100 -28.54 18.01 -9.28
C ARG A 100 -28.86 19.50 -9.11
N HIS A 101 -28.25 20.21 -8.16
CA HIS A 101 -28.66 21.57 -7.75
C HIS A 101 -27.49 22.55 -7.58
N PRO A 102 -27.75 23.87 -7.47
CA PRO A 102 -26.74 24.90 -7.20
C PRO A 102 -25.94 24.67 -5.91
N LYS A 103 -24.75 25.28 -5.85
CA LYS A 103 -23.89 25.33 -4.67
C LYS A 103 -24.45 26.32 -3.63
N ALA A 104 -24.29 26.02 -2.34
CA ALA A 104 -24.59 26.95 -1.25
C ALA A 104 -23.34 27.24 -0.43
N TYR A 105 -23.12 28.51 -0.13
CA TYR A 105 -21.97 29.00 0.64
C TYR A 105 -22.45 29.41 2.03
N MET A 106 -21.79 28.92 3.06
CA MET A 106 -22.19 29.08 4.45
C MET A 106 -20.96 29.29 5.33
N ASN A 107 -21.11 30.12 6.35
CA ASN A 107 -20.05 30.40 7.31
C ASN A 107 -20.45 29.87 8.69
N PHE A 108 -19.48 29.28 9.39
CA PHE A 108 -19.69 28.71 10.71
C PHE A 108 -18.64 29.26 11.68
N LYS A 109 -19.05 29.43 12.94
CA LYS A 109 -18.19 29.79 14.06
C LYS A 109 -18.06 28.60 15.01
N ARG A 110 -16.86 28.35 15.54
CA ARG A 110 -16.65 27.35 16.59
C ARG A 110 -17.32 27.86 17.87
N ILE A 111 -18.25 27.09 18.41
CA ILE A 111 -18.98 27.41 19.65
C ILE A 111 -18.50 26.57 20.83
N TRP A 112 -17.81 25.45 20.57
CA TRP A 112 -17.29 24.60 21.63
C TRP A 112 -16.10 23.76 21.17
N GLN A 113 -15.21 23.46 22.11
CA GLN A 113 -14.11 22.52 21.99
C GLN A 113 -13.92 21.74 23.29
N SER A 114 -13.48 20.48 23.19
CA SER A 114 -13.12 19.67 24.38
C SER A 114 -11.85 20.23 25.03
N GLN A 115 -11.82 20.25 26.37
CA GLN A 115 -10.74 20.86 27.15
C GLN A 115 -9.68 19.85 27.61
N ASP A 116 -9.99 18.55 27.66
CA ASP A 116 -9.10 17.52 28.19
C ASP A 116 -8.46 16.65 27.08
N GLU A 117 -7.19 16.28 27.26
CA GLU A 117 -6.43 15.41 26.32
C GLU A 117 -6.93 13.96 26.27
N GLN A 118 -7.75 13.52 27.24
CA GLN A 118 -8.29 12.16 27.30
C GLN A 118 -9.81 12.18 27.56
N CYS A 119 -10.61 11.99 26.50
CA CYS A 119 -12.04 11.71 26.64
C CYS A 119 -12.22 10.34 27.34
N THR A 120 -12.57 10.34 28.61
CA THR A 120 -12.72 9.11 29.44
C THR A 120 -14.03 8.34 29.20
N GLY A 121 -14.83 8.69 28.19
CA GLY A 121 -16.11 8.03 27.94
C GLY A 121 -16.62 8.19 26.51
N SER A 122 -17.56 7.31 26.13
CA SER A 122 -18.16 7.29 24.79
C SER A 122 -19.06 8.52 24.57
N THR A 123 -18.70 9.35 23.58
CA THR A 123 -19.51 10.48 23.13
C THR A 123 -20.87 9.99 22.63
N ARG A 124 -21.94 10.66 23.05
CA ARG A 124 -23.29 10.42 22.55
C ARG A 124 -23.94 11.72 22.11
N ILE A 125 -24.61 11.69 20.96
CA ILE A 125 -25.33 12.82 20.38
C ILE A 125 -26.75 12.38 20.08
N TRP A 126 -27.71 13.05 20.72
CA TRP A 126 -29.13 12.87 20.47
C TRP A 126 -29.68 14.06 19.71
N SER A 127 -30.58 13.79 18.77
CA SER A 127 -31.32 14.83 18.04
C SER A 127 -32.82 14.60 18.14
N GLY A 128 -33.58 15.69 18.11
CA GLY A 128 -35.02 15.64 18.27
C GLY A 128 -35.66 16.98 17.95
N LYS A 129 -36.88 17.16 18.46
CA LYS A 129 -37.67 18.37 18.29
C LYS A 129 -37.99 18.97 19.64
N ILE A 130 -38.03 20.29 19.70
CA ILE A 130 -38.47 21.04 20.86
C ILE A 130 -39.73 21.84 20.54
N ASN A 131 -40.68 21.77 21.45
CA ASN A 131 -41.82 22.68 21.54
C ASN A 131 -41.76 23.31 22.94
N TRP A 132 -41.64 24.63 23.01
CA TRP A 132 -41.50 25.32 24.29
C TRP A 132 -42.27 26.63 24.27
N ALA A 133 -43.35 26.65 25.06
CA ALA A 133 -44.23 27.79 25.21
C ALA A 133 -44.56 28.44 23.84
N GLN A 134 -44.36 29.76 23.74
CA GLN A 134 -44.53 30.53 22.52
C GLN A 134 -43.23 30.74 21.71
N TYR A 135 -42.07 30.35 22.27
CA TYR A 135 -40.76 30.65 21.67
C TYR A 135 -40.28 29.59 20.67
N ALA A 136 -40.64 28.32 20.87
CA ALA A 136 -40.27 27.24 19.94
C ALA A 136 -41.47 26.38 19.55
N SER A 137 -41.65 26.19 18.25
CA SER A 137 -42.63 25.28 17.67
C SER A 137 -41.97 24.37 16.63
N ASN A 138 -41.86 23.08 16.97
CA ASN A 138 -41.28 22.03 16.15
C ASN A 138 -39.86 22.34 15.65
N GLU A 139 -39.03 22.93 16.51
CA GLU A 139 -37.65 23.33 16.19
C GLU A 139 -36.68 22.18 16.45
N MET A 140 -35.57 22.10 15.70
CA MET A 140 -34.52 21.13 15.98
C MET A 140 -33.85 21.41 17.33
N ALA A 141 -33.60 20.34 18.08
CA ALA A 141 -32.78 20.36 19.29
C ALA A 141 -31.81 19.17 19.31
N ILE A 142 -30.62 19.39 19.85
CA ILE A 142 -29.49 18.45 19.91
C ILE A 142 -28.93 18.48 21.33
N PHE A 143 -28.73 17.31 21.91
CA PHE A 143 -28.05 17.13 23.19
C PHE A 143 -26.80 16.31 22.96
N ILE A 144 -25.67 16.78 23.47
CA ILE A 144 -24.37 16.15 23.29
C ILE A 144 -23.75 15.91 24.65
N VAL A 145 -23.35 14.68 24.89
CA VAL A 145 -22.54 14.31 26.05
C VAL A 145 -21.18 13.90 25.50
N PRO A 146 -20.23 14.86 25.36
CA PRO A 146 -19.01 14.65 24.59
C PRO A 146 -18.04 13.67 25.25
N GLU A 147 -18.07 13.54 26.58
CA GLU A 147 -17.11 12.72 27.35
C GLU A 147 -17.80 11.58 28.12
N GLY A 148 -19.02 11.21 27.71
CA GLY A 148 -19.84 10.23 28.38
C GLY A 148 -20.50 10.74 29.67
N PHE A 149 -21.20 9.86 30.37
CA PHE A 149 -21.90 10.19 31.61
C PHE A 149 -20.93 10.26 32.79
N GLY A 150 -21.14 11.20 33.71
CA GLY A 150 -20.37 11.31 34.94
C GLY A 150 -20.55 12.65 35.65
N GLN A 151 -20.32 12.67 36.96
CA GLN A 151 -20.41 13.89 37.75
C GLN A 151 -19.37 14.91 37.26
N GLY A 152 -19.81 16.14 37.00
CA GLY A 152 -18.95 17.20 36.51
C GLY A 152 -18.52 17.05 35.05
N LYS A 153 -18.97 16.02 34.32
CA LYS A 153 -18.66 15.89 32.90
C LYS A 153 -19.43 16.90 32.06
N PRO A 154 -18.88 17.38 30.94
CA PRO A 154 -19.57 18.33 30.07
C PRO A 154 -20.86 17.75 29.49
N VAL A 155 -21.86 18.61 29.32
CA VAL A 155 -23.08 18.39 28.56
C VAL A 155 -23.39 19.64 27.76
N LEU A 156 -23.72 19.45 26.49
CA LEU A 156 -24.05 20.53 25.57
C LEU A 156 -25.49 20.38 25.12
N SER A 157 -26.21 21.50 25.07
CA SER A 157 -27.53 21.55 24.49
C SER A 157 -27.64 22.69 23.49
N LEU A 158 -28.15 22.34 22.31
CA LEU A 158 -28.27 23.21 21.17
C LEU A 158 -29.69 23.12 20.64
N TRP A 159 -30.33 24.25 20.37
CA TRP A 159 -31.60 24.27 19.67
C TRP A 159 -31.83 25.58 18.95
N GLN A 160 -32.87 25.63 18.14
CA GLN A 160 -33.34 26.86 17.50
C GLN A 160 -34.63 27.34 18.17
N TRP A 161 -34.78 28.64 18.37
CA TRP A 161 -36.06 29.27 18.71
C TRP A 161 -36.83 29.61 17.45
N THR A 162 -38.15 29.46 17.45
CA THR A 162 -38.98 30.03 16.38
C THR A 162 -38.90 31.56 16.44
N HIS A 163 -39.01 32.12 17.65
CA HIS A 163 -38.66 33.51 17.99
C HIS A 163 -38.07 33.52 19.41
N ASP A 164 -36.99 34.26 19.64
CA ASP A 164 -36.48 34.47 20.99
C ASP A 164 -37.31 35.52 21.77
N ASP A 165 -36.88 35.84 23.00
CA ASP A 165 -37.51 36.83 23.87
C ASP A 165 -37.45 38.28 23.32
N SER A 166 -36.50 38.56 22.43
CA SER A 166 -36.41 39.81 21.67
C SER A 166 -37.28 39.82 20.40
N GLY A 167 -37.93 38.70 20.08
CA GLY A 167 -38.72 38.51 18.87
C GLY A 167 -37.89 38.18 17.62
N THR A 168 -36.60 37.88 17.78
CA THR A 168 -35.72 37.54 16.66
C THR A 168 -36.06 36.12 16.17
N PRO A 169 -36.43 35.95 14.89
CA PRO A 169 -36.82 34.66 14.36
C PRO A 169 -35.62 33.73 14.19
N LYS A 170 -35.84 32.42 14.40
CA LYS A 170 -34.84 31.37 14.15
C LYS A 170 -33.53 31.55 14.93
N ALA A 171 -33.54 32.21 16.08
CA ALA A 171 -32.34 32.45 16.88
C ALA A 171 -31.75 31.12 17.39
N PRO A 172 -30.44 30.86 17.23
CA PRO A 172 -29.81 29.68 17.80
C PRO A 172 -29.62 29.85 19.31
N SER A 173 -29.66 28.75 20.04
CA SER A 173 -29.54 28.67 21.48
C SER A 173 -28.51 27.60 21.83
N PHE A 174 -27.48 27.97 22.58
CA PHE A 174 -26.37 27.09 22.95
C PHE A 174 -26.06 27.19 24.44
N ARG A 175 -25.84 26.04 25.09
CA ARG A 175 -25.36 25.91 26.47
C ARG A 175 -24.27 24.86 26.53
N ALA A 176 -23.23 25.15 27.30
CA ALA A 176 -22.18 24.21 27.67
C ALA A 176 -22.06 24.20 29.19
N GLU A 177 -22.62 23.17 29.81
CA GLU A 177 -22.71 23.05 31.27
C GLU A 177 -22.11 21.71 31.73
N HIS A 178 -22.13 21.48 33.04
CA HIS A 178 -21.62 20.25 33.64
C HIS A 178 -22.76 19.41 34.23
N GLN A 179 -22.65 18.09 34.07
CA GLN A 179 -23.62 17.12 34.53
C GLN A 179 -23.60 17.00 36.07
N THR A 180 -24.79 16.99 36.66
CA THR A 180 -25.06 16.53 38.02
C THR A 180 -25.80 15.20 37.92
N ILE A 181 -25.19 14.11 38.40
CA ILE A 181 -25.80 12.78 38.31
C ILE A 181 -26.82 12.62 39.42
N GLU A 182 -28.08 12.36 39.06
CA GLU A 182 -29.18 12.16 40.01
C GLU A 182 -29.43 10.67 40.31
N SER A 183 -29.20 9.79 39.34
CA SER A 183 -29.17 8.35 39.55
C SER A 183 -28.13 7.70 38.63
N GLY A 184 -27.35 6.77 39.20
CA GLY A 184 -26.23 6.11 38.53
C GLY A 184 -26.66 5.11 37.44
N PRO A 185 -25.68 4.53 36.71
CA PRO A 185 -25.90 3.52 35.68
C PRO A 185 -26.29 2.17 36.30
N ASP A 186 -27.44 2.12 36.95
CA ASP A 186 -28.10 0.87 37.29
C ASP A 186 -28.83 0.36 36.04
N LYS A 187 -29.25 -0.92 36.00
CA LYS A 187 -29.74 -1.71 34.85
C LYS A 187 -30.95 -1.16 34.04
N GLN A 188 -31.26 0.13 34.13
CA GLN A 188 -32.37 0.83 33.47
C GLN A 188 -31.96 2.14 32.77
N GLY A 189 -30.76 2.69 32.98
CA GLY A 189 -30.32 3.92 32.33
C GLY A 189 -29.57 4.91 33.24
N VAL A 190 -29.37 6.14 32.78
CA VAL A 190 -28.68 7.22 33.52
C VAL A 190 -29.56 8.45 33.60
N LYS A 191 -29.68 9.04 34.80
CA LYS A 191 -30.36 10.31 35.01
C LYS A 191 -29.37 11.38 35.43
N PHE A 192 -29.34 12.47 34.70
CA PHE A 192 -28.48 13.62 35.01
C PHE A 192 -29.22 14.92 34.78
N SER A 193 -28.81 15.97 35.46
CA SER A 193 -29.33 17.31 35.28
C SER A 193 -28.22 18.35 35.21
N TYR A 194 -28.56 19.51 34.70
CA TYR A 194 -27.67 20.66 34.68
C TYR A 194 -28.52 21.94 34.70
N THR A 195 -27.95 22.99 35.28
CA THR A 195 -28.60 24.27 35.48
C THR A 195 -27.88 25.33 34.66
N SER A 196 -28.64 26.08 33.88
CA SER A 196 -28.21 27.31 33.21
C SER A 196 -29.28 28.38 33.48
N TYR A 197 -29.74 29.10 32.47
CA TYR A 197 -31.03 29.81 32.52
C TYR A 197 -32.23 28.87 32.74
N TYR A 198 -32.15 27.63 32.25
CA TYR A 198 -33.14 26.58 32.49
C TYR A 198 -32.55 25.48 33.37
N ASN A 199 -33.40 24.87 34.20
CA ASN A 199 -33.09 23.60 34.86
C ASN A 199 -33.49 22.48 33.90
N ILE A 200 -32.53 21.71 33.42
CA ILE A 200 -32.76 20.62 32.46
C ILE A 200 -32.44 19.30 33.14
N THR A 201 -33.38 18.37 33.09
CA THR A 201 -33.22 17.01 33.56
C THR A 201 -33.31 16.06 32.38
N CYS A 202 -32.35 15.17 32.26
CA CYS A 202 -32.22 14.21 31.18
C CYS A 202 -32.24 12.79 31.75
N VAL A 203 -33.05 11.92 31.16
CA VAL A 203 -33.14 10.50 31.49
C VAL A 203 -32.80 9.71 30.22
N TRP A 204 -31.63 9.08 30.20
CA TRP A 204 -31.22 8.17 29.14
C TRP A 204 -31.66 6.75 29.49
N ASP A 205 -32.31 6.08 28.55
CA ASP A 205 -32.72 4.68 28.67
C ASP A 205 -31.76 3.78 27.87
N GLU A 206 -31.13 2.82 28.54
CA GLU A 206 -30.09 1.95 27.94
C GLU A 206 -30.66 1.00 26.87
N LYS A 207 -31.93 0.57 26.99
CA LYS A 207 -32.54 -0.40 26.08
C LYS A 207 -32.97 0.23 24.77
N THR A 208 -33.48 1.45 24.85
CA THR A 208 -34.00 2.20 23.69
C THR A 208 -32.97 3.16 23.12
N GLU A 209 -31.89 3.45 23.85
CA GLU A 209 -30.87 4.46 23.56
C GLU A 209 -31.45 5.88 23.42
N LYS A 210 -32.69 6.11 23.86
CA LYS A 210 -33.37 7.41 23.79
C LYS A 210 -33.05 8.26 25.01
N LEU A 211 -33.12 9.58 24.82
CA LEU A 211 -32.95 10.56 25.88
C LEU A 211 -34.26 11.33 26.09
N ALA A 212 -34.94 11.10 27.21
CA ALA A 212 -36.08 11.92 27.61
C ALA A 212 -35.56 13.20 28.29
N VAL A 213 -36.07 14.36 27.88
CA VAL A 213 -35.63 15.65 28.40
C VAL A 213 -36.79 16.42 28.99
N HIS A 214 -36.63 16.84 30.24
CA HIS A 214 -37.52 17.77 30.93
C HIS A 214 -36.82 19.12 31.09
N MET A 215 -37.52 20.22 30.79
CA MET A 215 -36.99 21.56 30.95
C MET A 215 -37.89 22.37 31.87
N LYS A 216 -37.28 23.11 32.81
CA LYS A 216 -37.97 24.01 33.73
C LYS A 216 -37.36 25.40 33.69
N GLY A 217 -38.16 26.38 33.30
CA GLY A 217 -37.81 27.80 33.24
C GLY A 217 -38.75 28.69 34.05
N PRO A 218 -38.66 30.02 33.89
CA PRO A 218 -39.54 30.98 34.55
C PRO A 218 -41.02 30.76 34.22
N GLU A 219 -41.32 30.21 33.05
CA GLU A 219 -42.68 29.96 32.56
C GLU A 219 -43.30 28.65 33.08
N GLY A 220 -42.51 27.82 33.77
CA GLY A 220 -42.93 26.50 34.26
C GLY A 220 -42.01 25.37 33.81
N GLY A 221 -42.42 24.13 34.12
CA GLY A 221 -41.75 22.91 33.69
C GLY A 221 -42.56 22.17 32.61
N GLN A 222 -41.90 21.68 31.57
CA GLN A 222 -42.53 20.90 30.51
C GLN A 222 -41.56 19.80 30.01
N ASP A 223 -42.12 18.63 29.72
CA ASP A 223 -41.42 17.56 29.02
C ASP A 223 -41.25 17.91 27.53
N LEU A 224 -40.01 17.88 27.05
CA LEU A 224 -39.68 18.16 25.65
C LEU A 224 -39.84 16.93 24.76
N GLY A 225 -39.98 15.75 25.36
CA GLY A 225 -40.14 14.46 24.68
C GLY A 225 -38.85 13.63 24.64
N GLU A 226 -38.90 12.56 23.84
CA GLU A 226 -37.79 11.64 23.64
C GLU A 226 -36.93 12.03 22.44
N PHE A 227 -35.63 12.11 22.64
CA PHE A 227 -34.63 12.41 21.62
C PHE A 227 -33.98 11.12 21.14
N LYS A 228 -33.79 11.01 19.82
CA LYS A 228 -33.21 9.84 19.16
C LYS A 228 -31.69 9.93 19.16
N LEU A 229 -31.00 8.85 19.51
CA LEU A 229 -29.55 8.76 19.35
C LEU A 229 -29.19 8.75 17.86
N GLU A 230 -28.41 9.72 17.41
CA GLU A 230 -27.89 9.77 16.04
C GLU A 230 -26.43 9.32 15.96
N VAL A 231 -25.65 9.56 17.02
CA VAL A 231 -24.22 9.23 17.03
C VAL A 231 -23.80 8.69 18.39
N ARG A 232 -23.07 7.57 18.35
CA ARG A 232 -22.28 7.04 19.45
C ARG A 232 -20.84 6.87 18.96
N ILE A 233 -19.91 7.55 19.62
CA ILE A 233 -18.47 7.44 19.35
C ILE A 233 -17.86 6.76 20.56
N GLU A 234 -17.29 5.57 20.39
CA GLU A 234 -16.61 4.88 21.48
C GLU A 234 -15.22 5.49 21.65
N GLY A 235 -14.97 6.02 22.85
CA GLY A 235 -13.62 6.41 23.24
C GLY A 235 -12.76 5.17 23.19
N HIS A 236 -11.74 5.15 22.33
CA HIS A 236 -10.76 4.08 22.36
C HIS A 236 -9.91 4.33 23.60
N SER A 237 -10.22 3.68 24.72
CA SER A 237 -9.22 3.59 25.78
C SER A 237 -8.10 2.70 25.24
N HIS A 238 -6.89 3.24 25.21
CA HIS A 238 -5.71 2.40 25.27
C HIS A 238 -5.52 1.99 26.74
N ASP A 239 -6.49 1.29 27.32
CA ASP A 239 -6.29 0.64 28.62
C ASP A 239 -5.37 -0.54 28.40
N TRP A 240 -4.07 -0.27 28.56
CA TRP A 240 -3.09 -1.30 28.89
C TRP A 240 -3.27 -1.67 30.36
N ASP A 241 -4.35 -2.36 30.69
CA ASP A 241 -4.44 -3.08 31.96
C ASP A 241 -3.47 -4.27 31.89
N LEU A 242 -2.24 -4.03 32.33
CA LEU A 242 -1.36 -5.12 32.74
C LEU A 242 -2.02 -5.81 33.95
N PRO A 243 -2.29 -7.12 33.90
CA PRO A 243 -2.78 -7.81 35.09
C PRO A 243 -1.67 -7.77 36.14
N VAL A 244 -2.01 -7.21 37.31
CA VAL A 244 -1.19 -7.29 38.51
C VAL A 244 -0.90 -8.77 38.77
N PRO A 245 0.37 -9.22 38.74
CA PRO A 245 0.66 -10.62 38.93
C PRO A 245 0.51 -10.94 40.41
N ASP A 246 -0.56 -11.65 40.74
CA ASP A 246 -0.60 -12.48 41.94
C ASP A 246 0.58 -13.45 41.90
N SER A 247 1.21 -13.56 43.05
CA SER A 247 2.40 -14.33 43.34
C SER A 247 2.31 -15.77 42.86
N SER A 248 2.85 -16.07 41.67
CA SER A 248 3.34 -17.38 41.25
C SER A 248 4.14 -17.23 39.94
N PRO A 249 5.27 -17.94 39.75
CA PRO A 249 6.09 -17.81 38.56
C PRO A 249 5.36 -18.44 37.37
N LEU A 250 4.69 -17.60 36.57
CA LEU A 250 4.04 -18.04 35.34
C LEU A 250 5.11 -18.48 34.33
N GLN A 251 4.94 -19.71 33.83
CA GLN A 251 5.71 -20.28 32.72
C GLN A 251 5.69 -19.36 31.50
N LYS A 252 6.81 -19.31 30.77
CA LYS A 252 6.99 -18.57 29.51
C LYS A 252 5.83 -18.84 28.54
N ALA A 253 4.87 -17.93 28.49
CA ALA A 253 4.02 -17.75 27.34
C ALA A 253 4.79 -16.86 26.36
N GLU A 254 5.10 -17.40 25.18
CA GLU A 254 5.75 -16.65 24.11
C GLU A 254 4.86 -15.49 23.68
N LEU A 255 5.23 -14.27 24.07
CA LEU A 255 4.75 -13.07 23.40
C LEU A 255 5.29 -13.11 21.97
N GLY A 256 4.40 -13.06 20.98
CA GLY A 256 4.74 -12.91 19.57
C GLY A 256 5.36 -11.55 19.29
N VAL A 257 6.62 -11.35 19.68
CA VAL A 257 7.39 -10.16 19.35
C VAL A 257 7.78 -10.24 17.88
N ARG A 258 7.27 -9.31 17.06
CA ARG A 258 7.80 -9.12 15.70
C ARG A 258 9.24 -8.66 15.81
N LEU A 259 10.15 -9.50 15.30
CA LEU A 259 11.54 -9.13 15.07
C LEU A 259 11.60 -7.86 14.22
N PRO A 260 12.51 -6.90 14.54
CA PRO A 260 12.67 -5.70 13.74
C PRO A 260 13.06 -6.07 12.31
N GLN A 261 12.33 -5.56 11.32
CA GLN A 261 12.65 -5.76 9.91
C GLN A 261 13.77 -4.79 9.47
N PRO A 262 14.71 -5.28 8.64
CA PRO A 262 15.97 -4.63 8.32
C PRO A 262 15.80 -3.32 7.54
N GLN A 263 16.54 -2.29 7.94
CA GLN A 263 16.71 -1.10 7.11
C GLN A 263 17.45 -1.45 5.82
N PRO A 264 17.16 -0.72 4.72
CA PRO A 264 17.63 -1.07 3.38
C PRO A 264 19.16 -1.09 3.36
N SER A 265 19.71 -2.29 3.17
CA SER A 265 21.04 -2.39 2.57
C SER A 265 20.99 -1.76 1.18
N LEU A 266 22.14 -1.24 0.74
CA LEU A 266 22.41 -0.58 -0.54
C LEU A 266 21.51 -1.07 -1.69
N PRO A 267 21.10 -0.17 -2.60
CA PRO A 267 20.11 -0.43 -3.64
C PRO A 267 20.34 -1.79 -4.28
N ARG A 268 19.34 -2.67 -4.17
CA ARG A 268 19.39 -3.99 -4.80
C ARG A 268 19.66 -3.75 -6.28
N ILE A 269 20.74 -4.34 -6.78
CA ILE A 269 21.03 -4.40 -8.21
C ILE A 269 19.81 -5.09 -8.85
N LEU A 270 18.95 -4.30 -9.50
CA LEU A 270 17.73 -4.75 -10.18
C LEU A 270 18.03 -5.48 -11.50
N MET A 271 19.31 -5.58 -11.84
CA MET A 271 19.80 -6.39 -12.93
C MET A 271 20.03 -7.82 -12.40
N PRO A 272 19.71 -8.88 -13.15
CA PRO A 272 20.20 -10.20 -12.81
C PRO A 272 21.72 -10.08 -12.69
N LEU A 273 22.25 -10.33 -11.48
CA LEU A 273 23.70 -10.45 -11.29
C LEU A 273 24.18 -11.47 -12.34
N PRO A 274 25.14 -11.12 -13.20
CA PRO A 274 25.67 -12.08 -14.14
C PRO A 274 26.14 -13.25 -13.30
N PHE A 275 25.64 -14.46 -13.57
CA PHE A 275 26.17 -15.65 -12.93
C PHE A 275 27.70 -15.57 -13.08
N PRO A 276 28.48 -15.60 -11.98
CA PRO A 276 29.92 -15.52 -12.07
C PRO A 276 30.38 -16.70 -12.92
N ASN A 277 30.96 -16.39 -14.08
CA ASN A 277 31.30 -17.41 -15.07
C ASN A 277 32.56 -18.18 -14.66
N THR A 278 33.22 -17.75 -13.57
CA THR A 278 34.48 -18.29 -13.09
C THR A 278 34.51 -18.45 -11.56
N LEU A 279 35.29 -19.42 -11.07
CA LEU A 279 35.46 -19.73 -9.65
C LEU A 279 35.98 -18.53 -8.82
N ILE A 280 36.80 -17.66 -9.43
CA ILE A 280 37.37 -16.47 -8.78
C ILE A 280 36.29 -15.41 -8.53
N GLU A 281 35.36 -15.22 -9.47
CA GLU A 281 34.24 -14.31 -9.28
C GLU A 281 33.30 -14.82 -8.18
N THR A 282 33.01 -16.13 -8.14
CA THR A 282 32.22 -16.74 -7.07
C THR A 282 32.83 -16.46 -5.70
N LEU A 283 34.15 -16.68 -5.53
CA LEU A 283 34.84 -16.42 -4.26
C LEU A 283 34.80 -14.93 -3.87
N ARG A 284 34.93 -14.01 -4.83
CA ARG A 284 34.81 -12.56 -4.56
C ARG A 284 33.40 -12.18 -4.09
N TYR A 285 32.36 -12.73 -4.72
CA TYR A 285 30.98 -12.48 -4.30
C TYR A 285 30.68 -13.08 -2.93
N THR A 286 31.20 -14.27 -2.61
CA THR A 286 31.04 -14.88 -1.29
C THR A 286 31.68 -14.05 -0.17
N ILE A 287 32.88 -13.51 -0.41
CA ILE A 287 33.56 -12.63 0.56
C ILE A 287 32.76 -11.34 0.78
N ALA A 288 32.27 -10.70 -0.29
CA ALA A 288 31.46 -9.49 -0.20
C ALA A 288 30.14 -9.73 0.57
N PHE A 289 29.50 -10.89 0.38
CA PHE A 289 28.30 -11.25 1.11
C PHE A 289 28.57 -11.48 2.61
N ALA A 290 29.66 -12.18 2.94
CA ALA A 290 30.07 -12.41 4.32
C ALA A 290 30.39 -11.09 5.05
N ASP A 291 31.05 -10.15 4.38
CA ASP A 291 31.37 -8.83 4.92
C ASP A 291 30.10 -7.99 5.17
N GLN A 292 29.16 -8.00 4.22
CA GLN A 292 27.87 -7.34 4.36
C GLN A 292 27.04 -7.94 5.52
N ALA A 293 27.07 -9.26 5.69
CA ALA A 293 26.40 -9.92 6.81
C ALA A 293 27.04 -9.54 8.17
N GLY A 294 28.38 -9.47 8.23
CA GLY A 294 29.11 -9.02 9.42
C GLY A 294 28.79 -7.58 9.80
N TYR A 295 28.71 -6.68 8.81
CA TYR A 295 28.31 -5.29 9.02
C TYR A 295 26.89 -5.17 9.58
N LEU A 296 25.93 -5.90 9.00
CA LEU A 296 24.54 -5.89 9.47
C LEU A 296 24.39 -6.44 10.89
N ALA A 297 25.12 -7.49 11.23
CA ALA A 297 25.11 -8.06 12.59
C ALA A 297 25.65 -7.05 13.62
N LYS A 298 26.75 -6.37 13.30
CA LYS A 298 27.33 -5.33 14.16
C LYS A 298 26.40 -4.13 14.32
N TYR A 299 25.79 -3.66 13.23
CA TYR A 299 24.81 -2.58 13.26
C TYR A 299 23.59 -2.92 14.13
N ALA A 300 23.11 -4.17 14.08
CA ALA A 300 22.01 -4.63 14.92
C ALA A 300 22.39 -4.64 16.41
N GLN A 301 23.61 -5.11 16.74
CA GLN A 301 24.11 -5.12 18.11
C GLN A 301 24.25 -3.70 18.67
N ASP A 302 24.86 -2.78 17.92
CA ASP A 302 25.05 -1.40 18.36
C ASP A 302 23.70 -0.69 18.59
N ARG A 303 22.71 -0.96 17.73
CA ARG A 303 21.37 -0.40 17.86
C ARG A 303 20.60 -0.98 19.05
N TRP A 304 20.80 -2.26 19.36
CA TRP A 304 20.22 -2.88 20.55
C TRP A 304 20.79 -2.26 21.83
N THR A 305 22.11 -2.11 21.91
CA THR A 305 22.78 -1.48 23.06
C THR A 305 22.34 -0.03 23.27
N ALA A 306 22.15 0.73 22.18
CA ALA A 306 21.63 2.09 22.28
C ALA A 306 20.17 2.15 22.78
N LEU A 307 19.32 1.22 22.34
CA LEU A 307 17.93 1.15 22.76
C LEU A 307 17.80 0.73 24.24
N ASP A 308 18.62 -0.22 24.67
CA ASP A 308 18.69 -0.70 26.05
C ASP A 308 19.12 0.43 27.00
N ALA A 309 20.11 1.22 26.60
CA ALA A 309 20.54 2.41 27.35
C ALA A 309 19.45 3.49 27.42
N ASP A 310 18.70 3.74 26.33
CA ASP A 310 17.57 4.69 26.33
C ASP A 310 16.45 4.20 27.26
N LEU A 311 16.15 2.90 27.24
CA LEU A 311 15.13 2.29 28.10
C LEU A 311 15.50 2.47 29.58
N HIS A 312 16.75 2.18 29.97
CA HIS A 312 17.22 2.38 31.33
C HIS A 312 17.10 3.85 31.77
N THR A 313 17.49 4.79 30.90
CA THR A 313 17.37 6.23 31.17
C THR A 313 15.92 6.64 31.39
N ARG A 314 14.99 6.13 30.58
CA ARG A 314 13.55 6.42 30.72
C ARG A 314 12.95 5.81 31.98
N CYS A 315 13.36 4.61 32.37
CA CYS A 315 12.93 4.00 33.62
C CYS A 315 13.36 4.84 34.83
N GLU A 316 14.57 5.38 34.81
CA GLU A 316 15.06 6.26 35.87
C GLU A 316 14.29 7.58 35.92
N GLN A 317 14.03 8.20 34.77
CA GLN A 317 13.16 9.39 34.67
C GLN A 317 11.75 9.13 35.21
N LEU A 318 11.16 7.98 34.88
CA LEU A 318 9.84 7.60 35.38
C LEU A 318 9.82 7.48 36.90
N ASN A 319 10.87 6.89 37.49
CA ASN A 319 10.99 6.81 38.95
C ASN A 319 11.14 8.18 39.60
N ILE A 320 11.93 9.09 39.01
CA ILE A 320 12.07 10.47 39.49
C ILE A 320 10.72 11.19 39.45
N THR A 321 10.02 11.18 38.31
CA THR A 321 8.71 11.83 38.16
C THR A 321 7.64 11.22 39.06
N LYS A 322 7.73 9.92 39.36
CA LYS A 322 6.84 9.25 40.31
C LYS A 322 7.07 9.74 41.75
N ASN A 323 8.34 9.94 42.14
CA ASN A 323 8.67 10.50 43.45
C ASN A 323 8.22 11.95 43.56
N GLU A 324 8.47 12.79 42.55
CA GLU A 324 7.99 14.18 42.50
C GLU A 324 6.46 14.26 42.62
N ASN A 325 5.72 13.40 41.90
CA ASN A 325 4.26 13.32 42.03
C ASN A 325 3.80 12.92 43.44
N SER A 326 4.58 12.10 44.16
CA SER A 326 4.25 11.72 45.53
C SER A 326 4.47 12.87 46.51
N GLU A 327 5.52 13.67 46.30
CA GLU A 327 5.81 14.87 47.09
C GLU A 327 4.75 15.96 46.85
N LEU A 328 4.43 16.24 45.58
CA LEU A 328 3.38 17.22 45.21
C LEU A 328 2.01 16.84 45.78
N LYS A 329 1.68 15.55 45.83
CA LYS A 329 0.46 15.08 46.50
C LYS A 329 0.48 15.31 48.01
N GLY A 330 1.65 15.20 48.64
CA GLY A 330 1.85 15.55 50.05
C GLY A 330 1.64 17.04 50.30
N GLU A 331 2.22 17.90 49.46
CA GLU A 331 2.06 19.35 49.56
C GLU A 331 0.61 19.80 49.34
N LEU A 332 -0.07 19.24 48.32
CA LEU A 332 -1.50 19.50 48.08
C LEU A 332 -2.36 19.17 49.29
N LYS A 333 -2.05 18.06 49.99
CA LYS A 333 -2.76 17.68 51.20
C LYS A 333 -2.52 18.69 52.34
N SER A 334 -1.27 19.11 52.55
CA SER A 334 -0.93 20.12 53.55
C SER A 334 -1.65 21.46 53.31
N LEU A 335 -1.66 21.92 52.05
CA LEU A 335 -2.36 23.14 51.65
C LEU A 335 -3.87 23.03 51.84
N ALA A 336 -4.47 21.87 51.53
CA ALA A 336 -5.88 21.64 51.76
C ALA A 336 -6.24 21.69 53.26
N ASP A 337 -5.39 21.12 54.12
CA ASP A 337 -5.54 21.16 55.57
C ASP A 337 -5.40 22.61 56.10
N GLU A 338 -4.44 23.39 55.59
CA GLU A 338 -4.29 24.82 55.93
C GLU A 338 -5.50 25.66 55.52
N ILE A 339 -6.04 25.45 54.30
CA ILE A 339 -7.25 26.12 53.82
C ILE A 339 -8.45 25.81 54.72
N ALA A 340 -8.58 24.56 55.18
CA ALA A 340 -9.65 24.16 56.09
C ALA A 340 -9.54 24.89 57.44
N VAL A 341 -8.33 25.00 58.01
CA VAL A 341 -8.08 25.75 59.25
C VAL A 341 -8.39 27.24 59.06
N GLN A 342 -7.92 27.85 57.96
CA GLN A 342 -8.19 29.26 57.68
C GLN A 342 -9.69 29.54 57.52
N LYS A 343 -10.42 28.66 56.84
CA LYS A 343 -11.88 28.77 56.69
C LYS A 343 -12.60 28.69 58.03
N ALA A 344 -12.15 27.83 58.94
CA ALA A 344 -12.70 27.76 60.29
C ALA A 344 -12.42 29.05 61.09
N THR A 345 -11.21 29.63 60.98
CA THR A 345 -10.90 30.90 61.64
C THR A 345 -11.67 32.09 61.06
N ALA A 346 -11.95 32.08 59.75
CA ALA A 346 -12.75 33.12 59.11
C ALA A 346 -14.21 33.08 59.60
N GLU A 347 -14.79 31.89 59.79
CA GLU A 347 -16.13 31.75 60.32
C GLU A 347 -16.22 32.16 61.80
N ASP A 348 -15.20 31.84 62.62
CA ASP A 348 -15.11 32.33 64.02
C ASP A 348 -15.06 33.86 64.10
N LEU A 349 -14.21 34.50 63.28
CA LEU A 349 -14.11 35.96 63.22
C LEU A 349 -15.42 36.61 62.78
N LYS A 350 -16.15 35.98 61.84
CA LYS A 350 -17.46 36.45 61.39
C LYS A 350 -18.50 36.38 62.50
N ASN A 351 -18.50 35.31 63.30
CA ASN A 351 -19.39 35.19 64.46
C ASN A 351 -19.07 36.24 65.54
N ARG A 352 -17.79 36.46 65.85
CA ARG A 352 -17.35 37.50 66.79
C ARG A 352 -17.68 38.91 66.30
N LEU A 353 -17.63 39.16 64.99
CA LEU A 353 -18.05 40.43 64.41
C LEU A 353 -19.56 40.66 64.59
N ALA A 354 -20.37 39.61 64.36
CA ALA A 354 -21.82 39.68 64.55
C ALA A 354 -22.19 39.94 66.03
N GLU A 355 -21.50 39.29 66.98
CA GLU A 355 -21.68 39.55 68.41
C GLU A 355 -21.28 40.98 68.80
N ALA A 356 -20.15 41.48 68.29
CA ALA A 356 -19.70 42.85 68.53
C ALA A 356 -20.67 43.89 67.95
N GLN A 357 -21.26 43.61 66.78
CA GLN A 357 -22.29 44.47 66.18
C GLN A 357 -23.59 44.47 66.98
N ALA A 358 -24.00 43.33 67.55
CA ALA A 358 -25.15 43.24 68.42
C ALA A 358 -24.94 44.03 69.74
N GLN A 359 -23.76 43.90 70.35
CA GLN A 359 -23.39 44.68 71.55
C GLN A 359 -23.30 46.19 71.27
N ALA A 360 -22.79 46.57 70.10
CA ALA A 360 -22.77 47.97 69.67
C ALA A 360 -24.18 48.54 69.51
N ALA A 361 -25.11 47.79 68.92
CA ALA A 361 -26.51 48.20 68.79
C ALA A 361 -27.22 48.36 70.15
N GLU A 362 -26.94 47.48 71.12
CA GLU A 362 -27.46 47.58 72.48
C GLU A 362 -26.89 48.78 73.26
N ALA A 363 -25.57 49.02 73.11
CA ALA A 363 -24.92 50.22 73.65
C ALA A 363 -25.49 51.51 73.03
N GLN A 364 -25.79 51.49 71.73
CA GLN A 364 -26.34 52.65 71.01
C GLN A 364 -27.80 52.92 71.39
N ALA A 365 -28.60 51.89 71.67
CA ALA A 365 -29.92 52.03 72.28
C ALA A 365 -29.85 52.61 73.71
N THR A 366 -28.83 52.21 74.48
CA THR A 366 -28.58 52.74 75.83
C THR A 366 -28.11 54.20 75.79
N ILE A 367 -27.28 54.58 74.81
CA ILE A 367 -26.85 55.96 74.57
C ILE A 367 -28.06 56.82 74.16
N ALA A 368 -28.92 56.34 73.25
CA ALA A 368 -30.15 57.06 72.85
C ALA A 368 -31.14 57.26 74.03
N ALA A 369 -31.20 56.31 74.97
CA ALA A 369 -31.96 56.44 76.22
C ALA A 369 -31.33 57.46 77.19
N LYS A 370 -30.00 57.55 77.23
CA LYS A 370 -29.29 58.56 78.03
C LYS A 370 -29.31 59.96 77.39
N GLU A 371 -29.34 60.08 76.07
CA GLU A 371 -29.49 61.35 75.34
C GLU A 371 -30.86 62.01 75.56
N THR A 372 -31.91 61.19 75.72
CA THR A 372 -33.25 61.70 76.09
C THR A 372 -33.31 62.15 77.56
N GLU A 373 -32.48 61.57 78.44
CA GLU A 373 -32.31 61.98 79.84
C GLU A 373 -31.45 63.26 79.97
N LEU A 374 -30.39 63.39 79.14
CA LEU A 374 -29.47 64.53 79.09
C LEU A 374 -30.10 65.82 78.55
N LYS A 375 -31.15 65.74 77.72
CA LYS A 375 -31.96 66.92 77.34
C LYS A 375 -32.76 67.53 78.50
N LYS A 376 -32.83 66.86 79.66
CA LYS A 376 -33.66 67.29 80.79
C LYS A 376 -32.91 68.01 81.91
N ASN A 377 -31.58 67.92 81.98
CA ASN A 377 -30.83 68.52 83.08
C ASN A 377 -29.59 69.28 82.59
N SER A 378 -29.85 70.52 82.17
CA SER A 378 -28.84 71.57 82.12
C SER A 378 -28.60 72.10 83.54
N ASN A 379 -27.48 71.73 84.17
CA ASN A 379 -26.57 72.65 84.89
C ASN A 379 -25.50 71.91 85.71
N ALA A 380 -24.24 72.32 85.50
CA ALA A 380 -23.11 72.42 86.46
C ALA A 380 -21.80 71.80 85.93
N SER A 381 -21.09 72.61 85.17
CA SER A 381 -19.69 72.43 84.77
C SER A 381 -18.76 72.56 85.99
N ARG A 382 -18.01 71.48 86.31
CA ARG A 382 -16.64 71.55 86.89
C ARG A 382 -15.85 70.22 87.03
N GLU A 383 -16.35 69.07 86.56
CA GLU A 383 -15.61 67.78 86.53
C GLU A 383 -15.12 67.34 85.13
N HIS A 384 -15.32 68.17 84.10
CA HIS A 384 -15.19 67.78 82.68
C HIS A 384 -13.73 67.55 82.22
N ASP A 385 -12.78 68.38 82.69
CA ASP A 385 -11.41 68.39 82.13
C ASP A 385 -10.60 67.11 82.40
N LEU A 386 -10.87 66.38 83.50
CA LEU A 386 -10.13 65.16 83.86
C LEU A 386 -10.67 63.91 83.15
N THR A 387 -11.92 63.97 82.70
CA THR A 387 -12.58 62.89 81.95
C THR A 387 -12.27 63.03 80.46
N ASP A 388 -12.20 64.26 79.96
CA ASP A 388 -11.82 64.55 78.57
C ASP A 388 -10.38 64.12 78.28
N HIS A 389 -9.42 64.37 79.17
CA HIS A 389 -8.03 63.94 79.00
C HIS A 389 -7.86 62.41 78.97
N LYS A 390 -8.57 61.65 79.83
CA LYS A 390 -8.57 60.18 79.76
C LYS A 390 -9.19 59.64 78.48
N THR A 391 -10.17 60.36 77.93
CA THR A 391 -10.82 59.97 76.68
C THR A 391 -9.91 60.24 75.48
N ILE A 392 -9.16 61.35 75.50
CA ILE A 392 -8.15 61.67 74.48
C ILE A 392 -6.99 60.66 74.51
N ASP A 393 -6.44 60.35 75.68
CA ASP A 393 -5.36 59.34 75.82
C ASP A 393 -5.82 57.95 75.34
N GLY A 394 -7.07 57.58 75.64
CA GLY A 394 -7.67 56.33 75.16
C GLY A 394 -7.88 56.29 73.64
N LEU A 395 -8.21 57.43 73.03
CA LEU A 395 -8.32 57.56 71.57
C LEU A 395 -6.94 57.52 70.90
N GLU A 396 -5.92 58.14 71.49
CA GLU A 396 -4.57 58.16 70.95
C GLU A 396 -3.91 56.77 70.98
N ALA A 397 -4.12 55.99 72.05
CA ALA A 397 -3.69 54.60 72.11
C ALA A 397 -4.38 53.72 71.04
N ARG A 398 -5.66 54.00 70.76
CA ARG A 398 -6.43 53.28 69.75
C ARG A 398 -5.99 53.61 68.33
N ILE A 399 -5.66 54.87 68.06
CA ILE A 399 -5.07 55.31 66.79
C ILE A 399 -3.71 54.63 66.56
N GLN A 400 -2.84 54.56 67.59
CA GLN A 400 -1.55 53.88 67.46
C GLN A 400 -1.71 52.38 67.19
N TYR A 401 -2.66 51.72 67.85
CA TYR A 401 -2.99 50.32 67.59
C TYR A 401 -3.46 50.10 66.14
N GLU A 402 -4.36 50.94 65.64
CA GLU A 402 -4.84 50.84 64.26
C GLU A 402 -3.75 51.13 63.22
N GLN A 403 -2.84 52.07 63.51
CA GLN A 403 -1.67 52.32 62.65
C GLN A 403 -0.72 51.11 62.60
N ALA A 404 -0.48 50.44 63.72
CA ALA A 404 0.34 49.22 63.78
C ALA A 404 -0.32 48.07 63.00
N SER A 405 -1.63 47.88 63.17
CA SER A 405 -2.42 46.87 62.43
C SER A 405 -2.38 47.13 60.92
N LYS A 406 -2.52 48.39 60.50
CA LYS A 406 -2.40 48.77 59.07
C LYS A 406 -1.01 48.48 58.50
N ALA A 407 0.06 48.76 59.26
CA ALA A 407 1.42 48.45 58.82
C ALA A 407 1.65 46.95 58.65
N GLU A 408 1.08 46.12 59.53
CA GLU A 408 1.20 44.66 59.43
C GLU A 408 0.41 44.10 58.24
N LEU A 409 -0.79 44.62 57.99
CA LEU A 409 -1.56 44.26 56.78
C LEU A 409 -0.84 44.67 55.50
N GLN A 410 -0.22 45.85 55.48
CA GLN A 410 0.57 46.30 54.33
C GLN A 410 1.78 45.40 54.06
N LYS A 411 2.44 44.91 55.12
CA LYS A 411 3.54 43.94 54.98
C LYS A 411 3.05 42.64 54.37
N LYS A 412 1.94 42.07 54.86
CA LYS A 412 1.34 40.85 54.30
C LYS A 412 0.90 41.03 52.85
N PHE A 413 0.36 42.21 52.51
CA PHE A 413 -0.01 42.53 51.13
C PHE A 413 1.20 42.52 50.20
N ASN A 414 2.31 43.14 50.61
CA ASN A 414 3.53 43.14 49.81
C ASN A 414 4.11 41.73 49.64
N GLU A 415 4.15 40.92 50.70
CA GLU A 415 4.61 39.52 50.63
C GLU A 415 3.75 38.66 49.67
N GLN A 416 2.43 38.87 49.66
CA GLN A 416 1.55 38.17 48.72
C GLN A 416 1.73 38.68 47.28
N SER A 417 1.94 39.99 47.11
CA SER A 417 2.21 40.58 45.80
C SER A 417 3.51 40.03 45.18
N ASP A 418 4.56 39.83 45.98
CA ASP A 418 5.82 39.25 45.51
C ASP A 418 5.65 37.78 45.10
N ARG A 419 4.85 37.00 45.85
CA ARG A 419 4.52 35.61 45.50
C ARG A 419 3.74 35.49 44.20
N ILE A 420 2.82 36.42 43.93
CA ILE A 420 2.07 36.45 42.66
C ILE A 420 3.04 36.61 41.49
N VAL A 421 4.01 37.51 41.59
CA VAL A 421 5.02 37.73 40.53
C VAL A 421 5.87 36.47 40.30
N GLU A 422 6.27 35.75 41.34
CA GLU A 422 7.00 34.48 41.19
C GLU A 422 6.16 33.39 40.51
N VAL A 423 4.87 33.29 40.86
CA VAL A 423 3.95 32.32 40.24
C VAL A 423 3.71 32.65 38.77
N GLU A 424 3.51 33.92 38.43
CA GLU A 424 3.36 34.38 37.05
C GLU A 424 4.60 34.06 36.20
N ALA A 425 5.81 34.21 36.76
CA ALA A 425 7.04 33.85 36.07
C ALA A 425 7.15 32.35 35.80
N ARG A 426 6.76 31.49 36.77
CA ARG A 426 6.72 30.04 36.59
C ARG A 426 5.68 29.63 35.55
N GLN A 427 4.49 30.23 35.60
CA GLN A 427 3.41 29.96 34.65
C GLN A 427 3.85 30.25 33.20
N LYS A 428 4.61 31.33 32.99
CA LYS A 428 5.15 31.66 31.67
C LYS A 428 6.16 30.60 31.17
N LEU A 429 7.02 30.11 32.05
CA LEU A 429 8.03 29.11 31.72
C LEU A 429 7.39 27.75 31.40
N ASP A 430 6.34 27.38 32.13
CA ASP A 430 5.59 26.16 31.87
C ASP A 430 4.75 26.27 30.58
N ALA A 431 4.19 27.44 30.26
CA ALA A 431 3.54 27.68 28.98
C ALA A 431 4.51 27.47 27.78
N GLU A 432 5.77 27.91 27.90
CA GLU A 432 6.79 27.68 26.88
C GLU A 432 7.12 26.18 26.70
N LYS A 433 7.18 25.42 27.81
CA LYS A 433 7.36 23.96 27.75
C LYS A 433 6.18 23.26 27.08
N VAL A 434 4.95 23.67 27.38
CA VAL A 434 3.73 23.12 26.74
C VAL A 434 3.81 23.33 25.23
N ILE A 435 4.13 24.54 24.76
CA ILE A 435 4.28 24.83 23.32
C ILE A 435 5.33 23.93 22.66
N SER A 436 6.48 23.73 23.31
CA SER A 436 7.56 22.85 22.83
C SER A 436 7.11 21.38 22.72
N LEU A 437 6.40 20.88 23.74
CA LEU A 437 5.88 19.52 23.77
C LEU A 437 4.79 19.31 22.72
N THR A 438 3.85 20.25 22.57
CA THR A 438 2.82 20.23 21.50
C THR A 438 3.48 20.16 20.12
N THR A 439 4.56 20.90 19.90
CA THR A 439 5.30 20.87 18.62
C THR A 439 5.92 19.50 18.37
N ARG A 440 6.54 18.87 19.39
CA ARG A 440 7.09 17.51 19.27
C ARG A 440 6.00 16.47 19.02
N LEU A 441 4.85 16.60 19.67
CA LEU A 441 3.72 15.70 19.50
C LEU A 441 3.22 15.73 18.05
N ALA A 442 3.05 16.92 17.47
CA ALA A 442 2.65 17.08 16.08
C ALA A 442 3.64 16.42 15.09
N VAL A 443 4.96 16.51 15.36
CA VAL A 443 5.99 15.85 14.53
C VAL A 443 5.87 14.32 14.62
N VAL A 444 5.63 13.77 15.81
CA VAL A 444 5.47 12.33 16.02
C VAL A 444 4.20 11.82 15.35
N GLU A 445 3.09 12.54 15.48
CA GLU A 445 1.84 12.18 14.81
C GLU A 445 1.97 12.17 13.29
N ALA A 446 2.66 13.16 12.71
CA ALA A 446 2.92 13.19 11.27
C ALA A 446 3.75 11.99 10.81
N ARG A 447 4.75 11.58 11.60
CA ARG A 447 5.53 10.35 11.32
C ARG A 447 4.67 9.10 11.41
N LEU A 448 3.79 9.01 12.41
CA LEU A 448 2.90 7.88 12.57
C LEU A 448 1.94 7.74 11.38
N GLU A 449 1.41 8.85 10.85
CA GLU A 449 0.53 8.82 9.68
C GLU A 449 1.27 8.32 8.42
N VAL A 450 2.52 8.74 8.23
CA VAL A 450 3.36 8.25 7.13
C VAL A 450 3.59 6.74 7.25
N GLU A 451 3.94 6.26 8.44
CA GLU A 451 4.14 4.83 8.71
C GLU A 451 2.86 4.01 8.52
N GLN A 452 1.69 4.56 8.86
CA GLN A 452 0.40 3.91 8.63
C GLN A 452 0.10 3.76 7.13
N LYS A 453 0.30 4.82 6.34
CA LYS A 453 0.13 4.77 4.88
C LYS A 453 1.07 3.76 4.23
N ASP A 454 2.32 3.72 4.68
CA ASP A 454 3.28 2.72 4.21
C ASP A 454 2.86 1.30 4.62
N GLY A 455 2.29 1.12 5.82
CA GLY A 455 1.71 -0.15 6.26
C GLY A 455 0.54 -0.62 5.40
N GLU A 456 -0.37 0.27 5.00
CA GLU A 456 -1.48 -0.04 4.09
C GLU A 456 -0.99 -0.40 2.67
N ARG A 457 0.01 0.34 2.16
CA ARG A 457 0.65 0.01 0.88
C ARG A 457 1.24 -1.39 0.93
N LEU A 458 2.01 -1.71 1.97
CA LEU A 458 2.63 -3.03 2.15
C LEU A 458 1.60 -4.16 2.35
N ARG A 459 0.45 -3.88 2.96
CA ARG A 459 -0.65 -4.88 3.02
C ARG A 459 -1.22 -5.17 1.64
N THR A 460 -1.42 -4.12 0.83
CA THR A 460 -1.92 -4.27 -0.54
C THR A 460 -0.94 -5.07 -1.39
N GLU A 461 0.35 -4.75 -1.30
CA GLU A 461 1.41 -5.48 -2.02
C GLU A 461 1.53 -6.93 -1.53
N ASN A 462 1.44 -7.20 -0.23
CA ASN A 462 1.42 -8.57 0.30
C ASN A 462 0.19 -9.35 -0.17
N LYS A 463 -0.97 -8.70 -0.28
CA LYS A 463 -2.16 -9.35 -0.83
C LYS A 463 -1.94 -9.76 -2.29
N GLN A 464 -1.38 -8.87 -3.11
CA GLN A 464 -1.04 -9.17 -4.50
C GLN A 464 0.02 -10.29 -4.62
N MET A 465 1.03 -10.29 -3.74
CA MET A 465 2.03 -11.36 -3.69
C MET A 465 1.40 -12.70 -3.30
N ASN A 466 0.53 -12.73 -2.29
CA ASN A 466 -0.18 -13.93 -1.87
C ASN A 466 -1.13 -14.47 -2.93
N GLU A 467 -1.71 -13.60 -3.77
CA GLU A 467 -2.52 -14.02 -4.92
C GLU A 467 -1.66 -14.68 -6.01
N LYS A 468 -0.38 -14.30 -6.17
CA LYS A 468 0.55 -14.90 -7.13
C LYS A 468 1.17 -16.22 -6.70
N ILE A 469 1.33 -16.45 -5.39
CA ILE A 469 1.86 -17.71 -4.85
C ILE A 469 1.12 -18.95 -5.41
N PRO A 470 -0.22 -19.05 -5.35
CA PRO A 470 -0.91 -20.23 -5.86
C PRO A 470 -0.81 -20.39 -7.39
N GLU A 471 -0.66 -19.29 -8.14
CA GLU A 471 -0.42 -19.34 -9.59
C GLU A 471 0.94 -19.98 -9.89
N LEU A 472 1.99 -19.52 -9.21
CA LEU A 472 3.34 -20.06 -9.34
C LEU A 472 3.43 -21.51 -8.83
N GLU A 473 2.74 -21.86 -7.75
CA GLU A 473 2.66 -23.26 -7.28
C GLU A 473 2.00 -24.18 -8.31
N LYS A 474 1.00 -23.68 -9.03
CA LYS A 474 0.35 -24.43 -10.12
C LYS A 474 1.30 -24.62 -11.30
N GLU A 475 2.06 -23.59 -11.67
CA GLU A 475 3.10 -23.69 -12.70
C GLU A 475 4.21 -24.67 -12.32
N ILE A 476 4.69 -24.63 -11.07
CA ILE A 476 5.70 -25.57 -10.57
C ILE A 476 5.19 -27.01 -10.66
N LYS A 477 3.94 -27.28 -10.25
CA LYS A 477 3.36 -28.63 -10.36
C LYS A 477 3.28 -29.10 -11.81
N GLU A 478 2.92 -28.22 -12.73
CA GLU A 478 2.86 -28.56 -14.16
C GLU A 478 4.25 -28.84 -14.73
N LEU A 479 5.24 -28.03 -14.40
CA LEU A 479 6.64 -28.25 -14.82
C LEU A 479 7.21 -29.54 -14.22
N GLN A 480 6.90 -29.85 -12.97
CA GLN A 480 7.29 -31.12 -12.34
C GLN A 480 6.67 -32.32 -13.06
N ARG A 481 5.40 -32.22 -13.48
CA ARG A 481 4.74 -33.26 -14.29
C ARG A 481 5.44 -33.44 -15.63
N GLN A 482 5.79 -32.35 -16.31
CA GLN A 482 6.51 -32.39 -17.58
C GLN A 482 7.92 -32.98 -17.42
N LEU A 483 8.63 -32.65 -16.33
CA LEU A 483 9.94 -33.21 -16.04
C LEU A 483 9.86 -34.72 -15.77
N ALA A 484 8.87 -35.17 -15.00
CA ALA A 484 8.65 -36.59 -14.74
C ALA A 484 8.38 -37.36 -16.04
N GLN A 485 7.53 -36.80 -16.93
CA GLN A 485 7.26 -37.37 -18.25
C GLN A 485 8.54 -37.47 -19.10
N ALA A 486 9.33 -36.40 -19.15
CA ALA A 486 10.58 -36.39 -19.93
C ALA A 486 11.62 -37.38 -19.38
N LEU A 487 11.70 -37.57 -18.07
CA LEU A 487 12.58 -38.57 -17.45
C LEU A 487 12.15 -40.00 -17.80
N GLU A 488 10.85 -40.28 -17.80
CA GLU A 488 10.30 -41.57 -18.21
C GLU A 488 10.59 -41.86 -19.70
N ASP A 489 10.42 -40.84 -20.56
CA ASP A 489 10.77 -40.93 -21.97
C ASP A 489 12.27 -41.22 -22.17
N VAL A 490 13.15 -40.54 -21.44
CA VAL A 490 14.60 -40.79 -21.48
C VAL A 490 14.94 -42.22 -21.05
N GLN A 491 14.36 -42.72 -19.95
CA GLN A 491 14.57 -44.10 -19.52
C GLN A 491 14.10 -45.10 -20.57
N SER A 492 12.94 -44.86 -21.20
CA SER A 492 12.43 -45.71 -22.27
C SER A 492 13.37 -45.74 -23.48
N GLN A 493 13.98 -44.59 -23.81
CA GLN A 493 14.95 -44.47 -24.89
C GLN A 493 16.28 -45.14 -24.53
N GLU A 494 16.77 -45.02 -23.30
CA GLU A 494 17.99 -45.69 -22.84
C GLU A 494 17.86 -47.22 -22.93
N GLU A 495 16.72 -47.77 -22.51
CA GLU A 495 16.44 -49.21 -22.64
C GLU A 495 16.36 -49.65 -24.11
N LEU A 496 15.74 -48.83 -24.97
CA LEU A 496 15.73 -49.08 -26.41
C LEU A 496 17.14 -49.03 -27.01
N VAL A 497 17.99 -48.09 -26.57
CA VAL A 497 19.38 -47.97 -27.02
C VAL A 497 20.20 -49.18 -26.56
N LYS A 498 20.04 -49.65 -25.32
CA LYS A 498 20.70 -50.88 -24.84
C LYS A 498 20.31 -52.08 -25.69
N LEU A 499 19.02 -52.26 -25.94
CA LEU A 499 18.51 -53.36 -26.78
C LEU A 499 19.10 -53.31 -28.19
N LYS A 500 19.05 -52.13 -28.82
CA LYS A 500 19.61 -51.95 -30.17
C LYS A 500 21.12 -52.14 -30.20
N SER A 501 21.84 -51.70 -29.17
CA SER A 501 23.29 -51.87 -29.08
C SER A 501 23.67 -53.35 -28.96
N ALA A 502 22.90 -54.14 -28.22
CA ALA A 502 23.08 -55.59 -28.16
C ALA A 502 22.85 -56.25 -29.53
N THR A 503 21.80 -55.85 -30.26
CA THR A 503 21.55 -56.33 -31.62
C THR A 503 22.65 -55.94 -32.60
N ILE A 504 23.17 -54.71 -32.51
CA ILE A 504 24.29 -54.25 -33.35
C ILE A 504 25.55 -55.08 -33.07
N GLN A 505 25.82 -55.41 -31.81
CA GLN A 505 26.96 -56.25 -31.45
C GLN A 505 26.82 -57.66 -32.03
N GLU A 506 25.63 -58.27 -31.93
CA GLU A 506 25.34 -59.57 -32.53
C GLU A 506 25.54 -59.55 -34.05
N GLN A 507 25.02 -58.52 -34.73
CA GLN A 507 25.21 -58.34 -36.17
C GLN A 507 26.68 -58.09 -36.55
N ALA A 508 27.44 -57.35 -35.73
CA ALA A 508 28.86 -57.15 -35.95
C ALA A 508 29.64 -58.47 -35.85
N ASP A 509 29.30 -59.32 -34.88
CA ASP A 509 29.90 -60.65 -34.75
C ASP A 509 29.55 -61.55 -35.95
N GLU A 510 28.31 -61.49 -36.45
CA GLU A 510 27.91 -62.17 -37.69
C GLU A 510 28.69 -61.67 -38.91
N ILE A 511 28.89 -60.36 -39.06
CA ILE A 511 29.69 -59.78 -40.13
C ILE A 511 31.13 -60.28 -40.06
N ILE A 512 31.74 -60.33 -38.88
CA ILE A 512 33.11 -60.87 -38.70
C ILE A 512 33.17 -62.34 -39.14
N GLN A 513 32.16 -63.15 -38.80
CA GLN A 513 32.08 -64.54 -39.26
C GLN A 513 31.91 -64.64 -40.78
N HIS A 514 31.07 -63.80 -41.37
CA HIS A 514 30.89 -63.73 -42.82
C HIS A 514 32.16 -63.28 -43.53
N GLU A 515 32.88 -62.28 -43.02
CA GLU A 515 34.17 -61.87 -43.56
C GLU A 515 35.22 -62.97 -43.51
N LYS A 516 35.23 -63.78 -42.44
CA LYS A 516 36.12 -64.94 -42.35
C LYS A 516 35.78 -65.97 -43.44
N LYS A 517 34.49 -66.28 -43.62
CA LYS A 517 34.03 -67.18 -44.71
C LYS A 517 34.33 -66.61 -46.10
N VAL A 518 34.18 -65.30 -46.28
CA VAL A 518 34.54 -64.63 -47.54
C VAL A 518 36.03 -64.76 -47.77
N ARG A 519 36.89 -64.47 -46.78
CA ARG A 519 38.35 -64.65 -46.89
C ARG A 519 38.73 -66.09 -47.26
N GLU A 520 38.12 -67.08 -46.61
CA GLU A 520 38.33 -68.50 -46.96
C GLU A 520 37.94 -68.80 -48.42
N LYS A 521 36.78 -68.29 -48.85
CA LYS A 521 36.33 -68.44 -50.25
C LYS A 521 37.18 -67.66 -51.24
N THR A 522 37.69 -66.48 -50.89
CA THR A 522 38.61 -65.68 -51.72
C THR A 522 39.93 -66.42 -51.89
N ILE A 523 40.48 -67.01 -50.82
CA ILE A 523 41.67 -67.86 -50.91
C ILE A 523 41.42 -69.07 -51.82
N ALA A 524 40.23 -69.69 -51.73
CA ALA A 524 39.85 -70.78 -52.63
C ALA A 524 39.68 -70.31 -54.09
N LEU A 525 39.09 -69.14 -54.30
CA LEU A 525 38.91 -68.51 -55.60
C LEU A 525 40.26 -68.18 -56.24
N ASP A 526 41.20 -67.60 -55.48
CA ASP A 526 42.55 -67.31 -55.96
C ASP A 526 43.27 -68.59 -56.39
N LYS A 527 43.13 -69.69 -55.63
CA LYS A 527 43.68 -71.00 -56.03
C LYS A 527 43.06 -71.49 -57.35
N LEU A 528 41.74 -71.37 -57.49
CA LEU A 528 41.00 -71.69 -58.71
C LEU A 528 41.41 -70.80 -59.88
N GLN A 529 41.61 -69.51 -59.65
CA GLN A 529 42.00 -68.53 -60.66
C GLN A 529 43.45 -68.71 -61.09
N THR A 530 44.32 -69.16 -60.18
CA THR A 530 45.70 -69.57 -60.50
C THR A 530 45.70 -70.86 -61.34
N ALA A 531 44.81 -71.81 -61.05
CA ALA A 531 44.63 -73.01 -61.87
C ALA A 531 44.04 -72.68 -63.26
N PHE A 532 43.01 -71.84 -63.31
CA PHE A 532 42.39 -71.36 -64.53
C PHE A 532 43.35 -70.50 -65.38
N SER A 533 44.23 -69.72 -64.75
CA SER A 533 45.26 -68.97 -65.46
C SER A 533 46.35 -69.86 -66.07
N LYS A 534 46.66 -71.00 -65.43
CA LYS A 534 47.52 -72.05 -66.00
C LYS A 534 46.84 -72.70 -67.22
N GLU A 535 45.56 -73.04 -67.13
CA GLU A 535 44.78 -73.56 -68.28
C GLU A 535 44.63 -72.51 -69.39
N GLN A 536 44.40 -71.23 -69.05
CA GLN A 536 44.38 -70.13 -70.03
C GLN A 536 45.74 -69.88 -70.68
N GLN A 537 46.86 -70.12 -69.99
CA GLN A 537 48.20 -70.06 -70.62
C GLN A 537 48.41 -71.21 -71.61
N GLU A 538 47.86 -72.40 -71.34
CA GLU A 538 47.84 -73.50 -72.31
C GLU A 538 46.94 -73.19 -73.52
N LEU A 539 45.79 -72.54 -73.29
CA LEU A 539 44.87 -72.11 -74.35
C LEU A 539 45.42 -70.92 -75.18
N LYS A 540 46.10 -69.95 -74.54
CA LYS A 540 46.70 -68.78 -75.20
C LYS A 540 47.95 -69.10 -76.02
N LYS A 541 48.49 -70.32 -75.91
CA LYS A 541 49.50 -70.84 -76.85
C LYS A 541 48.88 -71.26 -78.20
N HIS A 542 47.55 -71.36 -78.30
CA HIS A 542 46.84 -71.87 -79.48
C HIS A 542 46.12 -70.82 -80.35
N LEU A 543 46.02 -69.54 -79.98
CA LEU A 543 45.27 -68.58 -80.81
C LEU A 543 45.88 -67.16 -80.75
N LYS A 544 46.62 -66.81 -81.81
CA LYS A 544 46.97 -65.44 -82.19
C LYS A 544 45.92 -64.96 -83.20
N GLU A 545 45.23 -63.86 -82.93
CA GLU A 545 45.05 -62.70 -83.84
C GLU A 545 43.95 -61.72 -83.37
N THR A 546 44.28 -60.43 -83.56
CA THR A 546 43.41 -59.24 -83.71
C THR A 546 42.74 -58.52 -82.52
N ASN A 547 43.20 -57.27 -82.39
CA ASN A 547 42.50 -55.99 -82.21
C ASN A 547 41.82 -55.64 -80.88
N GLY A 548 42.26 -54.50 -80.35
CA GLY A 548 41.61 -53.80 -79.25
C GLY A 548 40.81 -52.58 -79.70
N CYS A 549 40.17 -51.92 -78.74
CA CYS A 549 39.99 -50.47 -78.72
C CYS A 549 39.54 -50.01 -77.33
N SER A 550 40.13 -48.92 -76.89
CA SER A 550 39.77 -48.07 -75.76
C SER A 550 38.44 -47.36 -75.95
N ASN A 551 37.74 -47.02 -74.87
CA ASN A 551 36.97 -45.77 -74.80
C ASN A 551 36.86 -45.30 -73.35
N GLY A 552 37.36 -44.09 -73.10
CA GLY A 552 37.26 -43.41 -71.81
C GLY A 552 35.83 -42.96 -71.55
N SER A 553 35.31 -43.29 -70.37
CA SER A 553 34.11 -42.63 -69.84
C SER A 553 34.49 -41.23 -69.39
N GLN A 554 33.99 -40.21 -70.07
CA GLN A 554 34.04 -38.85 -69.56
C GLN A 554 33.03 -38.72 -68.42
N GLU A 555 33.57 -38.54 -67.21
CA GLU A 555 32.79 -38.37 -65.99
C GLU A 555 32.13 -36.98 -65.91
N PRO A 556 31.04 -36.82 -65.12
CA PRO A 556 30.45 -35.52 -64.83
C PRO A 556 31.50 -34.51 -64.35
N LYS A 557 31.55 -33.33 -64.98
CA LYS A 557 32.54 -32.30 -64.67
C LYS A 557 31.97 -31.30 -63.65
N LEU A 558 32.62 -31.16 -62.49
CA LEU A 558 32.30 -30.13 -61.51
C LEU A 558 32.45 -28.73 -62.13
N ARG A 559 31.46 -27.86 -61.92
CA ARG A 559 31.44 -26.48 -62.45
C ARG A 559 31.58 -25.44 -61.36
N LEU A 560 30.89 -25.61 -60.24
CA LEU A 560 30.93 -24.67 -59.13
C LEU A 560 30.47 -25.33 -57.83
N TRP A 561 30.91 -24.75 -56.72
CA TRP A 561 30.37 -24.96 -55.38
C TRP A 561 29.49 -23.78 -55.00
N CYS A 562 28.29 -24.04 -54.50
CA CYS A 562 27.36 -23.00 -54.10
C CYS A 562 26.47 -23.39 -52.92
N ASN A 563 25.91 -22.40 -52.24
CA ASN A 563 24.65 -22.59 -51.53
C ASN A 563 23.47 -22.35 -52.49
N LEU A 564 22.44 -23.19 -52.37
CA LEU A 564 21.16 -23.00 -53.03
C LEU A 564 20.26 -22.19 -52.10
N ARG A 565 19.98 -20.94 -52.46
CA ARG A 565 19.07 -20.07 -51.68
C ARG A 565 17.72 -19.98 -52.37
N SER A 566 16.64 -20.35 -51.69
CA SER A 566 15.29 -20.16 -52.20
C SER A 566 14.94 -18.67 -52.32
N GLU A 567 14.16 -18.31 -53.34
CA GLU A 567 13.63 -16.96 -53.52
C GLU A 567 12.29 -16.70 -52.84
N MET A 568 11.86 -17.59 -51.93
CA MET A 568 10.61 -17.41 -51.17
C MET A 568 10.57 -16.16 -50.26
N SER A 569 11.72 -15.54 -49.98
CA SER A 569 11.78 -14.32 -49.17
C SER A 569 12.92 -13.41 -49.62
N ASN A 570 12.68 -12.10 -49.56
CA ASN A 570 13.69 -11.06 -49.77
C ASN A 570 14.33 -10.60 -48.44
N HIS A 571 13.76 -11.00 -47.30
CA HIS A 571 14.18 -10.56 -45.96
C HIS A 571 14.83 -11.68 -45.14
N GLU A 572 14.62 -12.94 -45.52
CA GLU A 572 15.15 -14.12 -44.85
C GLU A 572 15.89 -14.97 -45.87
N ASN A 573 17.12 -15.38 -45.57
CA ASN A 573 17.83 -16.30 -46.44
C ASN A 573 17.41 -17.74 -46.09
N VAL A 574 16.61 -18.35 -46.95
CA VAL A 574 16.20 -19.75 -46.81
C VAL A 574 17.14 -20.62 -47.67
N PHE A 575 17.95 -21.45 -47.02
CA PHE A 575 18.94 -22.29 -47.70
C PHE A 575 18.52 -23.76 -47.76
N PHE A 576 18.97 -24.42 -48.82
CA PHE A 576 18.85 -25.86 -49.05
C PHE A 576 19.94 -26.60 -48.25
N ASP A 577 19.55 -27.37 -47.24
CA ASP A 577 20.45 -28.04 -46.30
C ASP A 577 20.22 -29.56 -46.27
N LEU A 578 21.31 -30.32 -46.23
CA LEU A 578 21.27 -31.76 -46.06
C LEU A 578 21.00 -32.14 -44.59
N ASN A 579 19.81 -32.67 -44.32
CA ASN A 579 19.37 -32.99 -42.98
C ASN A 579 20.19 -34.14 -42.36
N GLY A 580 20.88 -33.85 -41.25
CA GLY A 580 21.63 -34.86 -40.49
C GLY A 580 22.70 -35.60 -41.29
N ALA A 581 23.37 -34.92 -42.24
CA ALA A 581 24.39 -35.49 -43.12
C ALA A 581 23.90 -36.61 -44.07
N GLY A 582 22.59 -36.67 -44.37
CA GLY A 582 22.04 -37.48 -45.47
C GLY A 582 21.38 -38.81 -45.08
N GLY A 583 20.83 -38.92 -43.87
CA GLY A 583 20.15 -40.14 -43.39
C GLY A 583 18.82 -39.92 -42.69
N ARG A 584 18.28 -38.69 -42.74
CA ARG A 584 17.01 -38.31 -42.09
C ARG A 584 15.89 -38.11 -43.12
N SER A 585 14.65 -38.10 -42.64
CA SER A 585 13.47 -37.77 -43.44
C SER A 585 12.88 -36.45 -42.95
N PRO A 586 12.78 -35.40 -43.80
CA PRO A 586 13.23 -35.35 -45.19
C PRO A 586 14.76 -35.35 -45.31
N ALA A 587 15.28 -35.85 -46.43
CA ALA A 587 16.73 -35.90 -46.68
C ALA A 587 17.32 -34.49 -46.85
N VAL A 588 16.54 -33.58 -47.43
CA VAL A 588 16.89 -32.17 -47.57
C VAL A 588 15.76 -31.31 -47.01
N HIS A 589 16.12 -30.29 -46.23
CA HIS A 589 15.20 -29.35 -45.62
C HIS A 589 15.66 -27.89 -45.74
N ALA A 590 14.75 -26.97 -45.46
CA ALA A 590 15.02 -25.54 -45.37
C ALA A 590 15.67 -25.18 -44.03
N ILE A 591 16.62 -24.25 -44.07
CA ILE A 591 17.18 -23.57 -42.90
C ILE A 591 17.17 -22.05 -43.14
N SER A 592 16.61 -21.29 -42.19
CA SER A 592 16.37 -19.85 -42.27
C SER A 592 16.99 -19.02 -41.13
N ASP A 593 17.69 -19.64 -40.18
CA ASP A 593 18.23 -19.03 -38.96
C ASP A 593 19.61 -18.35 -39.08
N GLY A 594 20.12 -18.15 -40.30
CA GLY A 594 21.15 -17.17 -40.59
C GLY A 594 22.57 -17.48 -40.06
N SER A 595 23.31 -18.31 -40.78
CA SER A 595 24.72 -18.01 -41.12
C SER A 595 25.10 -18.78 -42.40
N ASN A 596 25.44 -18.04 -43.45
CA ASN A 596 25.61 -18.54 -44.82
C ASN A 596 27.04 -18.96 -45.16
N LYS A 597 27.85 -19.31 -44.16
CA LYS A 597 29.26 -19.61 -44.40
C LYS A 597 29.67 -20.78 -43.51
N TRP A 598 30.05 -21.89 -44.16
CA TRP A 598 30.87 -23.00 -43.64
C TRP A 598 30.20 -24.30 -43.17
N ASN A 599 28.87 -24.49 -43.29
CA ASN A 599 28.30 -25.84 -43.12
C ASN A 599 28.37 -26.64 -44.43
N LEU A 600 29.11 -27.76 -44.44
CA LEU A 600 29.23 -28.66 -45.59
C LEU A 600 27.87 -29.24 -46.03
N ASN A 601 26.90 -29.35 -45.12
CA ASN A 601 25.53 -29.79 -45.45
C ASN A 601 24.77 -28.79 -46.35
N GLN A 602 25.21 -27.53 -46.41
CA GLN A 602 24.58 -26.47 -47.21
C GLN A 602 25.32 -26.15 -48.50
N ILE A 603 26.53 -26.71 -48.68
CA ILE A 603 27.36 -26.48 -49.85
C ILE A 603 27.16 -27.63 -50.82
N TRP A 604 26.80 -27.28 -52.05
CA TRP A 604 26.44 -28.19 -53.12
C TRP A 604 27.35 -28.00 -54.32
N GLY A 605 27.86 -29.10 -54.86
CA GLY A 605 28.61 -29.15 -56.10
C GLY A 605 27.67 -29.35 -57.27
N ILE A 606 27.75 -28.46 -58.25
CA ILE A 606 26.98 -28.56 -59.50
C ILE A 606 27.89 -29.12 -60.58
N TYR A 607 27.57 -30.33 -61.06
CA TYR A 607 28.33 -31.05 -62.08
C TYR A 607 27.54 -31.05 -63.39
N THR A 608 28.17 -30.75 -64.52
CA THR A 608 27.50 -30.92 -65.82
C THR A 608 27.55 -32.36 -66.27
N VAL A 609 26.41 -32.84 -66.79
CA VAL A 609 26.35 -34.10 -67.55
C VAL A 609 27.14 -33.92 -68.85
N PRO A 610 27.90 -34.93 -69.33
CA PRO A 610 28.63 -34.85 -70.59
C PRO A 610 27.73 -34.36 -71.74
N ASN A 611 28.28 -33.47 -72.58
CA ASN A 611 27.61 -32.87 -73.73
C ASN A 611 26.36 -32.00 -73.41
N SER A 612 26.18 -31.55 -72.16
CA SER A 612 25.13 -30.59 -71.80
C SER A 612 25.67 -29.40 -71.00
N ASN A 613 25.15 -28.21 -71.30
CA ASN A 613 25.46 -26.96 -70.61
C ASN A 613 24.30 -26.44 -69.74
N ASN A 614 23.17 -27.16 -69.69
CA ASN A 614 22.02 -26.82 -68.87
C ASN A 614 21.53 -28.01 -68.02
N ARG A 615 21.99 -29.24 -68.27
CA ARG A 615 21.68 -30.40 -67.43
C ARG A 615 22.79 -30.67 -66.44
N VAL A 616 22.41 -30.75 -65.17
CA VAL A 616 23.35 -30.87 -64.06
C VAL A 616 23.01 -32.01 -63.12
N ILE A 617 24.02 -32.47 -62.40
CA ILE A 617 23.92 -33.33 -61.23
C ILE A 617 24.29 -32.47 -60.02
N VAL A 618 23.50 -32.58 -58.95
CA VAL A 618 23.72 -31.84 -57.71
C VAL A 618 24.22 -32.81 -56.66
N LYS A 619 25.41 -32.56 -56.10
CA LYS A 619 26.00 -33.40 -55.04
C LYS A 619 26.28 -32.57 -53.78
N ASN A 620 26.05 -33.14 -52.61
CA ASN A 620 26.46 -32.48 -51.37
C ASN A 620 27.99 -32.49 -51.22
N SER A 621 28.59 -31.38 -50.78
CA SER A 621 30.05 -31.26 -50.65
C SER A 621 30.65 -32.07 -49.50
N GLY A 622 29.91 -32.31 -48.42
CA GLY A 622 30.42 -32.96 -47.21
C GLY A 622 30.53 -34.47 -47.33
N ASN A 623 29.62 -35.10 -48.05
CA ASN A 623 29.55 -36.57 -48.16
C ASN A 623 29.48 -37.09 -49.61
N GLY A 624 29.36 -36.22 -50.61
CA GLY A 624 29.28 -36.59 -52.02
C GLY A 624 27.93 -37.16 -52.48
N TYR A 625 26.91 -37.15 -51.61
CA TYR A 625 25.61 -37.78 -51.89
C TYR A 625 24.90 -37.06 -53.05
N VAL A 626 24.24 -37.83 -53.90
CA VAL A 626 23.63 -37.36 -55.14
C VAL A 626 22.16 -37.02 -54.90
N LEU A 627 21.74 -35.82 -55.27
CA LEU A 627 20.36 -35.36 -55.19
C LEU A 627 19.52 -35.92 -56.34
N TRP A 628 18.40 -36.57 -56.03
CA TRP A 628 17.53 -37.18 -57.05
C TRP A 628 16.04 -37.09 -56.70
N SER A 629 15.20 -37.13 -57.73
CA SER A 629 13.73 -37.09 -57.60
C SER A 629 13.15 -38.46 -57.29
N ALA A 630 12.37 -38.55 -56.21
CA ALA A 630 11.57 -39.73 -55.90
C ALA A 630 10.19 -39.73 -56.58
N GLY A 631 9.92 -38.78 -57.47
CA GLY A 631 8.65 -38.64 -58.20
C GLY A 631 7.78 -37.48 -57.69
N HIS A 632 6.69 -37.20 -58.41
CA HIS A 632 5.76 -36.10 -58.08
C HIS A 632 5.24 -36.19 -56.64
N GLY A 633 5.32 -35.07 -55.91
CA GLY A 633 4.80 -34.88 -54.56
C GLY A 633 5.63 -35.57 -53.47
N GLN A 634 6.76 -36.19 -53.84
CA GLN A 634 7.65 -36.86 -52.90
C GLN A 634 8.77 -35.93 -52.43
N ASN A 635 9.28 -36.19 -51.23
CA ASN A 635 10.50 -35.56 -50.74
C ASN A 635 11.66 -35.92 -51.66
N VAL A 636 12.44 -34.90 -52.04
CA VAL A 636 13.69 -35.10 -52.75
C VAL A 636 14.64 -35.91 -51.87
N ARG A 637 15.37 -36.83 -52.51
CA ARG A 637 16.28 -37.76 -51.85
C ARG A 637 17.73 -37.37 -52.13
N CYS A 638 18.63 -37.80 -51.25
CA CYS A 638 20.06 -37.55 -51.39
C CYS A 638 20.83 -38.74 -50.82
N ASP A 639 21.40 -39.58 -51.68
CA ASP A 639 21.98 -40.87 -51.29
C ASP A 639 23.41 -41.04 -51.81
N LYS A 640 24.22 -41.84 -51.10
CA LYS A 640 25.65 -42.04 -51.37
C LYS A 640 25.97 -42.59 -52.76
N ASP A 641 25.24 -43.62 -53.17
CA ASP A 641 25.57 -44.46 -54.32
C ASP A 641 24.51 -44.38 -55.43
N HIS A 642 23.68 -43.32 -55.44
CA HIS A 642 22.68 -43.15 -56.50
C HIS A 642 23.37 -42.79 -57.84
N SER A 643 23.02 -43.52 -58.90
CA SER A 643 23.70 -43.42 -60.19
C SER A 643 23.52 -42.03 -60.82
N THR A 644 24.62 -41.36 -61.16
CA THR A 644 24.57 -40.06 -61.86
C THR A 644 24.07 -40.17 -63.30
N SER A 645 23.99 -41.40 -63.84
CA SER A 645 23.41 -41.67 -65.16
C SER A 645 21.89 -41.82 -65.11
N ASP A 646 21.29 -41.94 -63.92
CA ASP A 646 19.84 -41.96 -63.76
C ASP A 646 19.26 -40.58 -64.10
N LEU A 647 18.18 -40.56 -64.89
CA LEU A 647 17.47 -39.33 -65.23
C LEU A 647 16.82 -38.69 -63.99
N ALA A 648 16.51 -39.47 -62.96
CA ALA A 648 16.03 -38.96 -61.68
C ALA A 648 17.11 -38.14 -60.93
N ALA A 649 18.40 -38.37 -61.20
CA ALA A 649 19.53 -37.64 -60.61
C ALA A 649 19.96 -36.40 -61.41
N GLN A 650 19.36 -36.19 -62.58
CA GLN A 650 19.73 -35.15 -63.51
C GLN A 650 18.67 -34.04 -63.52
N TRP A 651 19.12 -32.80 -63.48
CA TRP A 651 18.27 -31.62 -63.37
C TRP A 651 18.57 -30.66 -64.52
N ASP A 652 17.57 -30.41 -65.34
CA ASP A 652 17.55 -29.39 -66.38
C ASP A 652 17.36 -28.01 -65.74
N LEU A 653 18.33 -27.13 -65.94
CA LEU A 653 18.27 -25.72 -65.56
C LEU A 653 17.52 -24.93 -66.62
N ASN A 654 16.75 -23.93 -66.18
CA ASN A 654 16.10 -22.95 -67.05
C ASN A 654 17.07 -21.97 -67.75
N THR A 655 18.37 -22.12 -67.52
CA THR A 655 19.45 -21.29 -68.09
C THR A 655 20.73 -22.13 -68.25
N SER A 656 21.76 -21.60 -68.91
CA SER A 656 23.05 -22.29 -68.97
C SER A 656 23.85 -22.10 -67.69
N ILE A 657 24.57 -23.14 -67.26
CA ILE A 657 25.46 -23.09 -66.08
C ILE A 657 26.51 -21.98 -66.19
N ASP A 658 26.96 -21.68 -67.41
CA ASP A 658 27.95 -20.64 -67.69
C ASP A 658 27.42 -19.21 -67.51
N SER A 659 26.10 -19.02 -67.64
CA SER A 659 25.47 -17.71 -67.49
C SER A 659 25.02 -17.39 -66.05
N ILE A 660 25.19 -18.32 -65.11
CA ILE A 660 24.75 -18.11 -63.72
C ILE A 660 25.73 -17.19 -62.98
N ASN A 661 25.20 -16.11 -62.41
CA ASN A 661 25.87 -15.23 -61.44
C ASN A 661 25.00 -15.09 -60.18
N ASP A 662 25.46 -14.33 -59.20
CA ASP A 662 24.77 -14.19 -57.89
C ASP A 662 23.37 -13.55 -57.98
N ASN A 663 23.01 -12.97 -59.13
CA ASN A 663 21.68 -12.41 -59.41
C ASN A 663 20.82 -13.29 -60.34
N THR A 664 21.35 -14.39 -60.86
CA THR A 664 20.60 -15.28 -61.77
C THR A 664 19.64 -16.17 -60.97
N GLN A 665 18.34 -16.03 -61.27
CA GLN A 665 17.32 -16.96 -60.79
C GLN A 665 17.40 -18.26 -61.60
N VAL A 666 17.56 -19.39 -60.90
CA VAL A 666 17.61 -20.73 -61.48
C VAL A 666 16.45 -21.58 -60.98
N ARG A 667 15.97 -22.48 -61.84
CA ARG A 667 14.99 -23.51 -61.49
C ARG A 667 15.55 -24.86 -61.92
N PHE A 668 15.36 -25.87 -61.08
CA PHE A 668 15.81 -27.23 -61.33
C PHE A 668 14.60 -28.08 -61.74
N CYS A 669 14.50 -28.44 -63.02
CA CYS A 669 13.50 -29.36 -63.54
C CYS A 669 14.11 -30.76 -63.66
N ASN A 670 13.55 -31.77 -63.04
CA ASN A 670 14.06 -33.12 -63.10
C ASN A 670 13.96 -33.69 -64.53
N ALA A 671 15.04 -34.32 -65.02
CA ALA A 671 15.11 -34.83 -66.37
C ALA A 671 14.22 -36.06 -66.59
N GLY A 672 13.97 -36.85 -65.54
CA GLY A 672 13.16 -38.07 -65.58
C GLY A 672 11.66 -37.79 -65.56
N ASP A 673 11.18 -37.12 -64.50
CA ASP A 673 9.73 -36.96 -64.26
C ASP A 673 9.15 -35.58 -64.62
N LYS A 674 10.00 -34.62 -65.05
CA LYS A 674 9.63 -33.25 -65.44
C LYS A 674 9.03 -32.39 -64.33
N THR A 675 9.20 -32.79 -63.08
CA THR A 675 8.84 -31.98 -61.91
C THR A 675 9.97 -31.03 -61.51
N TYR A 676 9.67 -30.03 -60.69
CA TYR A 676 10.59 -29.00 -60.24
C TYR A 676 10.95 -29.21 -58.78
N LEU A 677 12.19 -28.89 -58.44
CA LEU A 677 12.62 -28.74 -57.06
C LEU A 677 11.80 -27.62 -56.40
N ASP A 678 11.05 -27.96 -55.35
CA ASP A 678 10.02 -27.09 -54.76
C ASP A 678 10.14 -27.08 -53.23
N LEU A 679 10.23 -25.91 -52.61
CA LEU A 679 10.11 -25.77 -51.16
C LEU A 679 8.65 -26.01 -50.74
N SER A 680 8.39 -27.09 -50.00
CA SER A 680 7.04 -27.54 -49.68
C SER A 680 6.14 -26.43 -49.13
N GLY A 681 5.08 -26.12 -49.87
CA GLY A 681 4.10 -25.09 -49.51
C GLY A 681 4.68 -23.67 -49.40
N GLY A 682 5.92 -23.44 -49.85
CA GLY A 682 6.66 -22.20 -49.62
C GLY A 682 6.96 -21.91 -48.14
N ASN A 683 6.88 -22.91 -47.26
CA ASN A 683 7.12 -22.71 -45.84
C ASN A 683 8.61 -22.49 -45.55
N LYS A 684 8.92 -21.40 -44.86
CA LYS A 684 10.29 -20.93 -44.59
C LYS A 684 10.85 -21.44 -43.26
N ALA A 685 10.05 -22.19 -42.49
CA ALA A 685 10.45 -22.73 -41.21
C ALA A 685 11.59 -23.75 -41.38
N ASN A 686 12.53 -23.74 -40.43
CA ASN A 686 13.57 -24.75 -40.31
C ASN A 686 12.95 -26.16 -40.33
N GLY A 687 13.51 -27.07 -41.13
CA GLY A 687 12.99 -28.43 -41.25
C GLY A 687 11.93 -28.64 -42.35
N THR A 688 11.49 -27.58 -43.03
CA THR A 688 10.53 -27.73 -44.15
C THR A 688 11.16 -28.56 -45.28
N PRO A 689 10.51 -29.63 -45.77
CA PRO A 689 11.04 -30.47 -46.82
C PRO A 689 11.09 -29.78 -48.19
N PHE A 690 12.05 -30.20 -49.02
CA PHE A 690 11.99 -29.97 -50.46
C PHE A 690 11.36 -31.16 -51.17
N LEU A 691 10.41 -30.87 -52.05
CA LEU A 691 9.65 -31.84 -52.85
C LEU A 691 9.98 -31.70 -54.33
N THR A 692 9.57 -32.69 -55.10
CA THR A 692 9.48 -32.65 -56.56
C THR A 692 8.04 -32.41 -56.97
N TYR A 693 7.72 -31.24 -57.51
CA TYR A 693 6.33 -30.82 -57.77
C TYR A 693 6.12 -30.25 -59.18
N ASN A 694 4.86 -30.20 -59.65
CA ASN A 694 4.56 -29.63 -60.96
C ASN A 694 5.06 -28.19 -61.08
N GLY A 695 5.65 -27.86 -62.23
CA GLY A 695 6.13 -26.50 -62.50
C GLY A 695 4.98 -25.50 -62.51
N HIS A 696 5.03 -24.52 -61.62
CA HIS A 696 4.08 -23.40 -61.56
C HIS A 696 4.79 -22.03 -61.58
N GLY A 697 6.13 -22.03 -61.55
CA GLY A 697 6.95 -20.83 -61.71
C GLY A 697 7.06 -19.96 -60.46
N GLY A 698 6.40 -20.34 -59.37
CA GLY A 698 6.41 -19.62 -58.10
C GLY A 698 7.79 -19.52 -57.43
N PRO A 699 7.96 -18.61 -56.45
CA PRO A 699 9.26 -18.37 -55.81
C PRO A 699 9.82 -19.58 -55.04
N ASN A 700 8.99 -20.55 -54.65
CA ASN A 700 9.38 -21.81 -54.01
C ASN A 700 10.05 -22.79 -54.98
N GLN A 701 9.98 -22.55 -56.29
CA GLN A 701 10.70 -23.30 -57.33
C GLN A 701 11.90 -22.54 -57.89
N ALA A 702 12.16 -21.33 -57.37
CA ALA A 702 13.20 -20.42 -57.82
C ALA A 702 14.32 -20.32 -56.78
N PHE A 703 15.55 -20.38 -57.25
CA PHE A 703 16.74 -20.36 -56.41
C PHE A 703 17.79 -19.39 -56.94
N LYS A 704 18.63 -18.86 -56.05
CA LYS A 704 19.90 -18.21 -56.40
C LYS A 704 21.06 -19.09 -55.96
N LEU A 705 22.06 -19.24 -56.83
CA LEU A 705 23.29 -19.95 -56.51
C LEU A 705 24.30 -18.97 -55.92
N VAL A 706 24.51 -19.02 -54.61
CA VAL A 706 25.54 -18.21 -53.94
C VAL A 706 26.87 -18.95 -54.09
N LYS A 707 27.73 -18.49 -55.00
CA LYS A 707 28.99 -19.17 -55.34
C LYS A 707 30.04 -19.05 -54.24
N HIS A 708 30.77 -20.13 -53.99
CA HIS A 708 31.98 -20.12 -53.18
C HIS A 708 33.20 -20.05 -54.09
N GLN A 709 33.94 -18.95 -54.07
CA GLN A 709 35.23 -18.84 -54.75
C GLN A 709 36.33 -19.36 -53.83
N GLY A 710 37.09 -20.38 -54.28
CA GLY A 710 38.35 -20.77 -53.63
C GLY A 710 38.32 -22.00 -52.72
N LEU A 711 37.27 -22.82 -52.72
CA LEU A 711 37.33 -24.15 -52.09
C LEU A 711 38.12 -25.12 -52.99
N SER A 712 39.44 -25.13 -52.86
CA SER A 712 40.24 -26.32 -53.19
C SER A 712 40.11 -27.28 -51.99
N PHE A 713 39.36 -28.37 -52.17
CA PHE A 713 39.44 -29.53 -51.29
C PHE A 713 40.46 -30.51 -51.85
#